data_AF-A0A2D7WGT9-F1
#
_entry.id   AF-A0A2D7WGT9-F1
#
_cell.length_a   1.000
_cell.length_b   1.000
_cell.length_c   1.000
_cell.angle_alpha   90.00
_cell.angle_beta   90.00
_cell.angle_gamma   90.00
#
_symmetry.space_group_name_H-M   'P 1'
#
loop_
_entity.id
_entity.type
_entity.pdbx_description
1 polymer ?
#
loop_
_entity_poly.entity_id
_entity_poly.type
_entity_poly.pdbx_seq_one_letter_code
_entity_poly.pdbx_strand_id
1 'polypeptide(L)'
;MAPSNLAFEATTLWLRSLRNEGAYGHASELERLRTELRSFRSRVSVLVERVSTDIPELTVHDVTHLDALWETASLLVGESYPLNPLEGFILGGAILLHDAALCFEAYEGGLTKIRETVEWKDSFAAVSDRTNNESARKHSADFQAIRLLHAGQASQLCSRSWKSNDAPEHFLISDEHLRTNVGELIGQIAASHHWSIEEVQSQLPRFVNSPSEFPSEWTVCPQKIACILRCADAMHIDGRRAPDFLYALLNRSGVSLSHWKAQNWIGRPSIDPVDPGHLLITSTRSFAESDFEAWWVAYDAARLIDREIRASNSLLSELDVPEAPPFDCKGVSGVDSPRLMSTYLRVSGWQPCNAELHVGNVEGLVRQLGGEQLYGNTDQLWVVLRELIQNARDAIAARQVLQSDYVGSVTVRVKSCGHYELEVEDDGLGMSERVLTSVLLDFGSSFWSTELVRSEFPGLRASKYKPVGRFGIGFYSAFMVAESVSVISRRWDCGLDDCRELKFKNQLSLRPLMCTGKVPGFTSSTRVTLQLKDDVIPQGLSFKVRTPRMGAQEFFVPLGAMLQRLVAGLDVQVYLEQGDGAKLLLHPGTPAKDVHDWLKKISFSEFLNGDESADKVRGHIQRMRPITVGDEQIGLAALSLMHADRGFLSLFTVGGLAVNPSASGQDSFIGYIDCPPLTAKRNQVALKDHPNFQEISNWAEEQLGLIRSQGLDPIDACFLPHALAEFGVDPRPDGMILLALDDGKQVIVKITEIQSILSAKPLAFLTSDLPNHVDPNNHVRSVSGHALYLPVKNSSFNSLKFEGSVPANENSLAYFLHDTLVAAGIEPKWGTIEGVGQNIFGMQLNARTLSI
;
A
#
# COMPACT_ATOMS: atom_id res chain seq x y z
N MET A 1 -17.40 36.41 50.02
CA MET A 1 -17.68 35.09 49.40
C MET A 1 -16.38 34.30 49.49
N ALA A 2 -16.37 33.15 50.16
CA ALA A 2 -15.19 32.29 50.16
C ALA A 2 -14.87 31.91 48.70
N PRO A 3 -13.60 31.93 48.25
CA PRO A 3 -13.27 31.45 46.93
C PRO A 3 -13.68 29.98 46.87
N SER A 4 -14.49 29.61 45.89
CA SER A 4 -14.79 28.21 45.61
C SER A 4 -13.47 27.55 45.18
N ASN A 5 -12.79 26.87 46.09
CA ASN A 5 -11.56 26.13 45.76
C ASN A 5 -11.91 25.09 44.68
N LEU A 6 -11.22 25.18 43.53
CA LEU A 6 -11.37 24.22 42.44
C LEU A 6 -10.82 22.86 42.89
N ALA A 7 -11.46 21.75 42.49
CA ALA A 7 -11.14 20.41 43.01
C ALA A 7 -9.67 20.01 42.77
N PHE A 8 -9.09 20.38 41.63
CA PHE A 8 -7.70 20.07 41.31
C PHE A 8 -6.68 20.80 42.22
N GLU A 9 -7.06 21.93 42.84
CA GLU A 9 -6.20 22.65 43.79
C GLU A 9 -6.02 21.89 45.11
N ALA A 10 -6.79 20.82 45.34
CA ALA A 10 -6.65 19.92 46.47
C ALA A 10 -5.69 18.74 46.18
N THR A 11 -5.17 18.61 44.96
CA THR A 11 -4.29 17.50 44.57
C THR A 11 -2.88 17.66 45.13
N THR A 12 -2.20 16.55 45.42
CA THR A 12 -0.88 16.57 46.07
C THR A 12 0.15 17.36 45.26
N LEU A 13 0.16 17.21 43.93
CA LEU A 13 1.06 17.96 43.05
C LEU A 13 0.81 19.47 43.13
N TRP A 14 -0.45 19.92 43.11
CA TRP A 14 -0.79 21.34 43.27
C TRP A 14 -0.38 21.86 44.65
N LEU A 15 -0.71 21.12 45.71
CA LEU A 15 -0.43 21.52 47.09
C LEU A 15 1.07 21.71 47.33
N ARG A 16 1.90 20.82 46.76
CA ARG A 16 3.37 20.88 46.90
C ARG A 16 4.01 21.98 46.07
N SER A 17 3.58 22.14 44.83
CA SER A 17 4.20 23.09 43.90
C SER A 17 3.65 24.51 44.03
N LEU A 18 2.32 24.68 44.04
CA LEU A 18 1.67 25.98 43.88
C LEU A 18 1.01 26.52 45.17
N ARG A 19 0.83 25.70 46.21
CA ARG A 19 0.28 26.17 47.51
C ARG A 19 1.33 26.37 48.62
N ASN A 20 2.49 25.74 48.54
CA ASN A 20 3.42 25.63 49.68
C ASN A 20 4.13 26.95 50.04
N GLU A 21 3.41 27.86 50.71
CA GLU A 21 3.87 29.19 51.11
C GLU A 21 5.03 29.15 52.13
N GLY A 22 5.25 28.03 52.82
CA GLY A 22 6.27 27.88 53.87
C GLY A 22 7.63 27.34 53.40
N ALA A 23 7.73 26.71 52.22
CA ALA A 23 8.95 26.00 51.81
C ALA A 23 9.93 26.83 50.98
N TYR A 24 9.46 27.86 50.27
CA TYR A 24 10.29 28.58 49.29
C TYR A 24 10.58 30.05 49.65
N GLY A 25 9.86 30.70 50.56
CA GLY A 25 10.12 32.10 50.93
C GLY A 25 9.77 33.16 49.85
N HIS A 26 9.26 32.74 48.69
CA HIS A 26 8.97 33.56 47.50
C HIS A 26 7.45 33.67 47.24
N ALA A 27 6.72 34.27 48.18
CA ALA A 27 5.24 34.28 48.16
C ALA A 27 4.64 35.12 47.02
N SER A 28 5.33 36.17 46.58
CA SER A 28 4.86 37.07 45.51
C SER A 28 4.91 36.39 44.14
N GLU A 29 6.02 35.72 43.87
CA GLU A 29 6.28 34.95 42.67
C GLU A 29 5.31 33.77 42.54
N LEU A 30 5.05 33.08 43.66
CA LEU A 30 4.07 31.99 43.74
C LEU A 30 2.66 32.48 43.43
N GLU A 31 2.24 33.62 44.00
CA GLU A 31 0.91 34.18 43.75
C GLU A 31 0.74 34.63 42.29
N ARG A 32 1.80 35.16 41.67
CA ARG A 32 1.81 35.49 40.25
C ARG A 32 1.56 34.25 39.38
N LEU A 33 2.26 33.15 39.63
CA LEU A 33 2.06 31.88 38.90
C LEU A 33 0.64 31.34 39.10
N ARG A 34 0.11 31.35 40.34
CA ARG A 34 -1.28 30.93 40.64
C ARG A 34 -2.32 31.76 39.89
N THR A 35 -2.17 33.08 39.94
CA THR A 35 -3.10 34.03 39.32
C THR A 35 -3.10 33.85 37.81
N GLU A 36 -1.92 33.77 37.21
CA GLU A 36 -1.80 33.58 35.76
C GLU A 36 -2.33 32.20 35.32
N LEU A 37 -2.06 31.12 36.06
CA LEU A 37 -2.58 29.80 35.70
C LEU A 37 -4.11 29.71 35.78
N ARG A 38 -4.74 30.38 36.77
CA ARG A 38 -6.22 30.49 36.84
C ARG A 38 -6.79 31.29 35.68
N SER A 39 -6.13 32.40 35.32
CA SER A 39 -6.49 33.23 34.16
C SER A 39 -6.37 32.43 32.86
N PHE A 40 -5.26 31.72 32.68
CA PHE A 40 -5.00 30.85 31.55
C PHE A 40 -6.05 29.74 31.42
N ARG A 41 -6.37 29.03 32.52
CA ARG A 41 -7.43 28.02 32.56
C ARG A 41 -8.78 28.58 32.12
N SER A 42 -9.15 29.78 32.60
CA SER A 42 -10.41 30.44 32.24
C SER A 42 -10.52 30.77 30.75
N ARG A 43 -9.40 31.10 30.09
CA ARG A 43 -9.38 31.34 28.64
C ARG A 43 -9.42 30.03 27.85
N VAL A 44 -8.66 29.03 28.29
CA VAL A 44 -8.62 27.71 27.65
C VAL A 44 -9.97 27.00 27.73
N SER A 45 -10.71 27.14 28.85
CA SER A 45 -12.03 26.49 29.00
C SER A 45 -12.98 26.85 27.85
N VAL A 46 -12.92 28.10 27.36
CA VAL A 46 -13.72 28.57 26.23
C VAL A 46 -13.35 27.86 24.92
N LEU A 47 -12.09 27.51 24.71
CA LEU A 47 -11.65 26.76 23.53
C LEU A 47 -12.07 25.30 23.62
N VAL A 48 -11.79 24.63 24.74
CA VAL A 48 -12.02 23.18 24.86
C VAL A 48 -13.51 22.81 24.93
N GLU A 49 -14.38 23.75 25.35
CA GLU A 49 -15.83 23.59 25.23
C GLU A 49 -16.30 23.40 23.78
N ARG A 50 -15.57 23.96 22.80
CA ARG A 50 -15.90 23.84 21.37
C ARG A 50 -15.67 22.44 20.82
N VAL A 51 -14.79 21.64 21.43
CA VAL A 51 -14.46 20.28 20.95
C VAL A 51 -15.71 19.41 20.83
N SER A 52 -16.64 19.52 21.78
CA SER A 52 -17.92 18.77 21.76
C SER A 52 -18.82 19.12 20.57
N THR A 53 -18.69 20.33 20.04
CA THR A 53 -19.46 20.84 18.90
C THR A 53 -18.76 20.51 17.58
N ASP A 54 -17.46 20.71 17.51
CA ASP A 54 -16.66 20.51 16.30
C ASP A 54 -16.43 19.03 15.99
N ILE A 55 -16.25 18.23 17.05
CA ILE A 55 -15.92 16.80 16.98
C ILE A 55 -16.82 16.03 17.94
N PRO A 56 -18.09 15.83 17.58
CA PRO A 56 -19.04 15.20 18.47
C PRO A 56 -18.70 13.71 18.74
N GLU A 57 -17.90 13.04 17.90
CA GLU A 57 -17.54 11.63 18.06
C GLU A 57 -16.64 11.32 19.26
N LEU A 58 -15.90 12.33 19.74
CA LEU A 58 -15.03 12.19 20.90
C LEU A 58 -15.84 12.07 22.20
N THR A 59 -15.21 11.50 23.22
CA THR A 59 -15.71 11.56 24.60
C THR A 59 -15.55 12.98 25.16
N VAL A 60 -15.83 13.23 26.44
CA VAL A 60 -15.68 14.57 27.02
C VAL A 60 -14.21 15.00 26.98
N HIS A 61 -13.94 16.15 26.36
CA HIS A 61 -12.60 16.79 26.26
C HIS A 61 -12.68 18.27 26.70
N ASP A 62 -13.58 18.59 27.64
CA ASP A 62 -13.70 19.94 28.19
C ASP A 62 -12.76 20.16 29.38
N VAL A 63 -12.88 21.31 30.05
CA VAL A 63 -12.03 21.69 31.20
C VAL A 63 -12.09 20.68 32.36
N THR A 64 -13.17 19.90 32.48
CA THR A 64 -13.28 18.87 33.54
C THR A 64 -12.30 17.73 33.34
N HIS A 65 -11.99 17.38 32.09
CA HIS A 65 -10.93 16.43 31.75
C HIS A 65 -9.56 16.98 32.14
N LEU A 66 -9.28 18.24 31.79
CA LEU A 66 -7.99 18.87 32.07
C LEU A 66 -7.74 18.95 33.58
N ASP A 67 -8.76 19.31 34.36
CA ASP A 67 -8.68 19.34 35.82
C ASP A 67 -8.43 17.95 36.41
N ALA A 68 -9.05 16.91 35.85
CA ALA A 68 -8.86 15.54 36.32
C ALA A 68 -7.42 15.03 36.10
N LEU A 69 -6.65 15.60 35.17
CA LEU A 69 -5.26 15.20 34.95
C LEU A 69 -4.34 15.53 36.12
N TRP A 70 -4.65 16.55 36.92
CA TRP A 70 -3.93 16.79 38.17
C TRP A 70 -4.12 15.65 39.18
N GLU A 71 -5.29 15.01 39.17
CA GLU A 71 -5.60 13.89 40.05
C GLU A 71 -4.88 12.62 39.58
N THR A 72 -4.93 12.30 38.28
CA THR A 72 -4.24 11.13 37.73
C THR A 72 -2.72 11.29 37.80
N ALA A 73 -2.20 12.49 37.53
CA ALA A 73 -0.79 12.82 37.74
C ALA A 73 -0.38 12.62 39.20
N SER A 74 -1.18 13.10 40.17
CA SER A 74 -0.87 12.92 41.60
C SER A 74 -0.93 11.46 42.03
N LEU A 75 -1.84 10.66 41.47
CA LEU A 75 -1.92 9.22 41.70
C LEU A 75 -0.69 8.49 41.15
N LEU A 76 -0.25 8.86 39.94
CA LEU A 76 0.90 8.27 39.24
C LEU A 76 2.19 8.48 40.01
N VAL A 77 2.48 9.74 40.37
CA VAL A 77 3.78 10.13 40.92
C VAL A 77 3.91 9.85 42.41
N GLY A 78 2.78 9.72 43.10
CA GLY A 78 2.71 9.49 44.54
C GLY A 78 2.84 10.76 45.40
N GLU A 79 2.67 10.60 46.71
CA GLU A 79 2.55 11.75 47.62
C GLU A 79 3.84 12.53 47.79
N SER A 80 4.99 11.91 47.51
CA SER A 80 6.31 12.46 47.85
C SER A 80 7.09 13.09 46.71
N TYR A 81 6.51 13.11 45.51
CA TYR A 81 7.22 13.48 44.28
C TYR A 81 7.71 14.95 44.26
N PRO A 82 8.94 15.22 43.79
CA PRO A 82 9.50 16.57 43.71
C PRO A 82 8.98 17.35 42.51
N LEU A 83 8.28 18.46 42.78
CA LEU A 83 7.81 19.40 41.77
C LEU A 83 7.89 20.83 42.31
N ASN A 84 8.77 21.65 41.75
CA ASN A 84 8.91 23.04 42.18
C ASN A 84 7.79 23.93 41.59
N PRO A 85 7.61 25.17 42.09
CA PRO A 85 6.52 26.04 41.65
C PRO A 85 6.49 26.35 40.15
N LEU A 86 7.65 26.58 39.52
CA LEU A 86 7.72 26.86 38.09
C LEU A 86 7.38 25.61 37.26
N GLU A 87 7.86 24.44 37.67
CA GLU A 87 7.47 23.16 37.06
C GLU A 87 5.97 22.89 37.23
N GLY A 88 5.37 23.24 38.37
CA GLY A 88 3.93 23.16 38.61
C GLY A 88 3.14 24.07 37.67
N PHE A 89 3.61 25.30 37.44
CA PHE A 89 3.01 26.20 36.46
C PHE A 89 3.10 25.65 35.04
N ILE A 90 4.28 25.13 34.65
CA ILE A 90 4.50 24.57 33.31
C ILE A 90 3.67 23.30 33.08
N LEU A 91 3.61 22.40 34.06
CA LEU A 91 2.74 21.21 34.03
C LEU A 91 1.28 21.64 33.86
N GLY A 92 0.83 22.61 34.65
CA GLY A 92 -0.53 23.15 34.54
C GLY A 92 -0.84 23.73 33.17
N GLY A 93 0.08 24.53 32.61
CA GLY A 93 -0.06 25.06 31.27
C GLY A 93 -0.08 23.97 30.20
N ALA A 94 0.75 22.93 30.33
CA ALA A 94 0.83 21.85 29.36
C ALA A 94 -0.42 20.96 29.39
N ILE A 95 -0.94 20.67 30.58
CA ILE A 95 -2.25 20.04 30.78
C ILE A 95 -3.34 20.85 30.08
N LEU A 96 -3.33 22.18 30.22
CA LEU A 96 -4.34 23.01 29.58
C LEU A 96 -4.27 22.99 28.05
N LEU A 97 -3.09 22.81 27.45
CA LEU A 97 -2.91 22.95 26.01
C LEU A 97 -2.95 21.65 25.20
N HIS A 98 -2.64 20.48 25.79
CA HIS A 98 -2.40 19.26 25.00
C HIS A 98 -3.56 18.94 24.02
N ASP A 99 -4.80 19.09 24.49
CA ASP A 99 -6.02 18.88 23.71
C ASP A 99 -6.71 20.18 23.25
N ALA A 100 -6.22 21.36 23.64
CA ALA A 100 -6.87 22.63 23.31
C ALA A 100 -6.92 22.92 21.80
N ALA A 101 -6.09 22.23 21.02
CA ALA A 101 -6.08 22.30 19.56
C ALA A 101 -7.07 21.33 18.87
N LEU A 102 -7.91 20.59 19.61
CA LEU A 102 -9.00 19.77 19.05
C LEU A 102 -10.26 20.57 18.66
N CYS A 103 -10.14 21.89 18.52
CA CYS A 103 -11.21 22.77 18.03
C CYS A 103 -10.74 23.58 16.81
N PHE A 104 -11.66 23.98 15.94
CA PHE A 104 -11.28 24.69 14.71
C PHE A 104 -10.73 26.09 15.00
N GLU A 105 -11.18 26.76 16.05
CA GLU A 105 -10.72 28.10 16.45
C GLU A 105 -9.27 28.17 16.93
N ALA A 106 -8.66 27.02 17.24
CA ALA A 106 -7.24 26.91 17.52
C ALA A 106 -6.35 27.17 16.29
N TYR A 107 -6.92 27.07 15.09
CA TYR A 107 -6.22 27.21 13.80
C TYR A 107 -6.50 28.57 13.16
N GLU A 108 -5.50 29.16 12.51
CA GLU A 108 -5.69 30.44 11.84
C GLU A 108 -6.57 30.21 10.60
N GLY A 109 -7.64 30.97 10.43
CA GLY A 109 -8.62 30.75 9.36
C GLY A 109 -9.57 29.55 9.57
N GLY A 110 -9.49 28.87 10.72
CA GLY A 110 -10.44 27.83 11.13
C GLY A 110 -10.52 26.62 10.21
N LEU A 111 -11.72 26.02 10.12
CA LEU A 111 -11.98 24.81 9.34
C LEU A 111 -11.55 24.91 7.86
N THR A 112 -11.72 26.08 7.25
CA THR A 112 -11.33 26.30 5.85
C THR A 112 -9.85 26.04 5.64
N LYS A 113 -9.00 26.51 6.56
CA LYS A 113 -7.55 26.31 6.49
C LYS A 113 -7.13 24.88 6.81
N ILE A 114 -7.81 24.21 7.74
CA ILE A 114 -7.58 22.79 8.00
C ILE A 114 -7.84 21.96 6.73
N ARG A 115 -8.91 22.27 5.98
CA ARG A 115 -9.22 21.57 4.72
C ARG A 115 -8.21 21.82 3.59
N GLU A 116 -7.40 22.86 3.70
CA GLU A 116 -6.33 23.14 2.74
C GLU A 116 -5.06 22.33 3.04
N THR A 117 -4.90 21.79 4.25
CA THR A 117 -3.69 21.08 4.66
C THR A 117 -3.54 19.72 3.97
N VAL A 118 -2.33 19.19 4.05
CA VAL A 118 -1.96 17.91 3.43
C VAL A 118 -2.62 16.75 4.17
N GLU A 119 -2.66 16.82 5.49
CA GLU A 119 -3.25 15.83 6.40
C GLU A 119 -4.74 15.64 6.12
N TRP A 120 -5.46 16.74 5.84
CA TRP A 120 -6.86 16.67 5.47
C TRP A 120 -7.07 16.03 4.10
N LYS A 121 -6.28 16.43 3.10
CA LYS A 121 -6.37 15.86 1.74
C LYS A 121 -6.09 14.35 1.75
N ASP A 122 -5.07 13.92 2.48
CA ASP A 122 -4.73 12.50 2.66
C ASP A 122 -5.78 11.73 3.47
N SER A 123 -6.44 12.41 4.42
CA SER A 123 -7.56 11.85 5.17
C SER A 123 -8.77 11.63 4.28
N PHE A 124 -9.13 12.64 3.49
CA PHE A 124 -10.24 12.61 2.54
C PHE A 124 -10.04 11.55 1.45
N ALA A 125 -8.83 11.42 0.90
CA ALA A 125 -8.50 10.43 -0.13
C ALA A 125 -8.62 8.98 0.36
N ALA A 126 -8.40 8.72 1.65
CA ALA A 126 -8.49 7.35 2.19
C ALA A 126 -9.91 6.92 2.56
N VAL A 127 -10.85 7.87 2.76
CA VAL A 127 -12.24 7.52 3.06
C VAL A 127 -12.87 6.96 1.80
N SER A 128 -13.13 5.64 1.81
CA SER A 128 -13.68 4.91 0.66
C SER A 128 -15.00 5.51 0.16
N ASP A 129 -15.20 5.53 -1.16
CA ASP A 129 -16.42 6.00 -1.86
C ASP A 129 -17.71 5.21 -1.54
N ARG A 130 -17.65 4.20 -0.66
CA ARG A 130 -18.79 3.30 -0.38
C ARG A 130 -20.01 4.03 0.20
N THR A 131 -19.80 5.17 0.86
CA THR A 131 -20.88 6.09 1.24
C THR A 131 -20.96 7.20 0.20
N ASN A 132 -22.00 7.18 -0.63
CA ASN A 132 -22.29 8.20 -1.65
C ASN A 132 -22.64 9.60 -1.06
N ASN A 133 -22.15 9.91 0.15
CA ASN A 133 -22.41 11.12 0.90
C ASN A 133 -21.09 11.87 1.14
N GLU A 134 -20.80 12.83 0.26
CA GLU A 134 -19.60 13.68 0.34
C GLU A 134 -19.50 14.45 1.66
N SER A 135 -20.62 14.87 2.26
CA SER A 135 -20.62 15.57 3.54
C SER A 135 -20.10 14.69 4.69
N ALA A 136 -20.51 13.41 4.71
CA ALA A 136 -20.02 12.47 5.71
C ALA A 136 -18.53 12.18 5.54
N ARG A 137 -18.05 12.11 4.29
CA ARG A 137 -16.62 11.96 3.99
C ARG A 137 -15.79 13.15 4.46
N LYS A 138 -16.28 14.38 4.19
CA LYS A 138 -15.63 15.61 4.67
C LYS A 138 -15.55 15.63 6.19
N HIS A 139 -16.65 15.31 6.89
CA HIS A 139 -16.66 15.28 8.35
C HIS A 139 -15.68 14.24 8.91
N SER A 140 -15.64 13.04 8.34
CA SER A 140 -14.65 12.02 8.71
C SER A 140 -13.21 12.47 8.44
N ALA A 141 -12.98 13.23 7.36
CA ALA A 141 -11.66 13.78 7.06
C ALA A 141 -11.29 14.94 8.00
N ASP A 142 -12.25 15.80 8.37
CA ASP A 142 -12.07 16.88 9.35
C ASP A 142 -11.61 16.28 10.69
N PHE A 143 -12.30 15.23 11.16
CA PHE A 143 -11.96 14.51 12.39
C PHE A 143 -10.55 13.91 12.38
N GLN A 144 -10.16 13.27 11.27
CA GLN A 144 -8.84 12.65 11.17
C GLN A 144 -7.73 13.70 11.06
N ALA A 145 -7.97 14.77 10.29
CA ALA A 145 -7.00 15.84 10.09
C ALA A 145 -6.67 16.56 11.40
N ILE A 146 -7.69 16.95 12.18
CA ILE A 146 -7.47 17.67 13.44
C ILE A 146 -6.75 16.79 14.46
N ARG A 147 -7.04 15.49 14.50
CA ARG A 147 -6.29 14.52 15.32
C ARG A 147 -4.83 14.37 14.91
N LEU A 148 -4.48 14.56 13.64
CA LEU A 148 -3.09 14.56 13.20
C LEU A 148 -2.39 15.89 13.52
N LEU A 149 -3.11 17.01 13.46
CA LEU A 149 -2.55 18.35 13.58
C LEU A 149 -2.48 18.89 15.01
N HIS A 150 -3.37 18.48 15.92
CA HIS A 150 -3.57 19.17 17.20
C HIS A 150 -2.33 19.19 18.09
N ALA A 151 -1.58 18.09 18.20
CA ALA A 151 -0.36 18.08 18.99
C ALA A 151 0.68 19.08 18.48
N GLY A 152 0.89 19.13 17.16
CA GLY A 152 1.76 20.14 16.54
C GLY A 152 1.24 21.57 16.76
N GLN A 153 -0.06 21.77 16.63
CA GLN A 153 -0.70 23.08 16.85
C GLN A 153 -0.63 23.53 18.32
N ALA A 154 -0.71 22.61 19.28
CA ALA A 154 -0.59 22.90 20.71
C ALA A 154 0.74 23.58 21.05
N SER A 155 1.82 23.25 20.33
CA SER A 155 3.13 23.89 20.50
C SER A 155 3.14 25.39 20.22
N GLN A 156 2.19 25.88 19.41
CA GLN A 156 2.12 27.26 18.95
C GLN A 156 1.02 28.07 19.66
N LEU A 157 0.18 27.44 20.48
CA LEU A 157 -0.97 28.11 21.08
C LEU A 157 -0.60 29.20 22.09
N CYS A 158 0.52 29.04 22.81
CA CYS A 158 1.00 30.05 23.77
C CYS A 158 1.35 31.38 23.10
N SER A 159 1.91 31.36 21.89
CA SER A 159 2.39 32.55 21.17
C SER A 159 1.31 33.17 20.27
N ARG A 160 0.22 32.45 20.01
CA ARG A 160 -0.90 32.91 19.21
C ARG A 160 -1.68 34.05 19.89
N SER A 161 -2.05 35.05 19.10
CA SER A 161 -3.02 36.07 19.49
C SER A 161 -4.36 35.92 18.77
N TRP A 162 -5.44 36.29 19.48
CA TRP A 162 -6.79 36.41 18.92
C TRP A 162 -7.18 37.88 18.90
N LYS A 163 -7.56 38.37 17.72
CA LYS A 163 -7.93 39.76 17.49
C LYS A 163 -9.43 39.94 17.64
N SER A 164 -9.82 40.94 18.42
CA SER A 164 -11.17 41.50 18.38
C SER A 164 -11.19 42.71 17.45
N ASN A 165 -12.33 42.98 16.81
CA ASN A 165 -12.47 44.11 15.88
C ASN A 165 -12.20 45.47 16.55
N ASP A 166 -12.41 45.58 17.87
CA ASP A 166 -12.37 46.85 18.63
C ASP A 166 -11.49 46.80 19.89
N ALA A 167 -10.72 45.72 20.12
CA ALA A 167 -10.01 45.48 21.39
C ALA A 167 -8.54 45.04 21.18
N PRO A 168 -7.67 45.16 22.21
CA PRO A 168 -6.29 44.68 22.14
C PRO A 168 -6.23 43.17 21.90
N GLU A 169 -5.09 42.72 21.38
CA GLU A 169 -4.82 41.30 21.14
C GLU A 169 -4.97 40.47 22.43
N HIS A 170 -5.72 39.38 22.34
CA HIS A 170 -5.92 38.44 23.45
C HIS A 170 -4.95 37.27 23.31
N PHE A 171 -4.30 36.90 24.41
CA PHE A 171 -3.41 35.75 24.51
C PHE A 171 -3.92 34.79 25.58
N LEU A 172 -3.58 33.50 25.45
CA LEU A 172 -3.91 32.53 26.49
C LEU A 172 -3.16 32.81 27.79
N ILE A 173 -1.87 33.12 27.70
CA ILE A 173 -1.06 33.64 28.81
C ILE A 173 -1.03 35.17 28.71
N SER A 174 -1.62 35.85 29.68
CA SER A 174 -1.69 37.33 29.73
C SER A 174 -0.35 37.96 30.06
N ASP A 175 0.37 37.35 30.99
CA ASP A 175 1.70 37.80 31.39
C ASP A 175 2.69 37.62 30.24
N GLU A 176 3.10 38.74 29.63
CA GLU A 176 4.00 38.77 28.48
C GLU A 176 5.38 38.15 28.79
N HIS A 177 5.87 38.32 30.02
CA HIS A 177 7.16 37.78 30.42
C HIS A 177 7.10 36.26 30.54
N LEU A 178 6.07 35.71 31.22
CA LEU A 178 5.85 34.27 31.30
C LEU A 178 5.62 33.66 29.91
N ARG A 179 4.78 34.31 29.08
CA ARG A 179 4.51 33.85 27.71
C ARG A 179 5.79 33.74 26.89
N THR A 180 6.64 34.76 26.94
CA THR A 180 7.89 34.82 26.16
C THR A 180 8.93 33.82 26.65
N ASN A 181 9.07 33.63 27.97
CA ASN A 181 10.15 32.81 28.52
C ASN A 181 9.80 31.31 28.67
N VAL A 182 8.54 30.98 28.97
CA VAL A 182 8.13 29.57 29.22
C VAL A 182 7.00 29.09 28.31
N GLY A 183 6.35 29.97 27.54
CA GLY A 183 5.23 29.60 26.68
C GLY A 183 5.58 28.57 25.60
N GLU A 184 6.73 28.72 24.94
CA GLU A 184 7.22 27.74 23.95
C GLU A 184 7.45 26.38 24.59
N LEU A 185 8.10 26.34 25.76
CA LEU A 185 8.36 25.11 26.50
C LEU A 185 7.06 24.40 26.93
N ILE A 186 6.09 25.16 27.43
CA ILE A 186 4.74 24.64 27.75
C ILE A 186 4.11 24.01 26.50
N GLY A 187 4.19 24.69 25.37
CA GLY A 187 3.67 24.19 24.10
C GLY A 187 4.36 22.91 23.63
N GLN A 188 5.70 22.84 23.71
CA GLN A 188 6.46 21.65 23.33
C GLN A 188 6.11 20.45 24.22
N ILE A 189 5.99 20.66 25.55
CA ILE A 189 5.56 19.61 26.48
C ILE A 189 4.13 19.16 26.17
N ALA A 190 3.20 20.09 25.88
CA ALA A 190 1.84 19.75 25.47
C ALA A 190 1.80 18.92 24.18
N ALA A 191 2.58 19.31 23.17
CA ALA A 191 2.73 18.58 21.91
C ALA A 191 3.32 17.18 22.11
N SER A 192 4.16 17.02 23.13
CA SER A 192 4.87 15.78 23.40
C SER A 192 3.97 14.61 23.77
N HIS A 193 2.67 14.80 24.04
CA HIS A 193 1.76 13.68 24.29
C HIS A 193 1.56 12.75 23.08
N HIS A 194 1.92 13.21 21.89
CA HIS A 194 1.91 12.43 20.64
C HIS A 194 3.29 11.93 20.18
N TRP A 195 4.36 12.28 20.90
CA TRP A 195 5.73 11.89 20.53
C TRP A 195 6.02 10.43 20.93
N SER A 196 7.09 9.84 20.43
CA SER A 196 7.70 8.65 21.06
C SER A 196 8.50 9.05 22.29
N ILE A 197 8.82 8.10 23.17
CA ILE A 197 9.64 8.39 24.35
C ILE A 197 11.06 8.83 23.96
N GLU A 198 11.58 8.32 22.84
CA GLU A 198 12.86 8.70 22.26
C GLU A 198 12.84 10.14 21.70
N GLU A 199 11.72 10.55 21.10
CA GLU A 199 11.50 11.94 20.67
C GLU A 199 11.45 12.89 21.88
N VAL A 200 10.79 12.51 22.98
CA VAL A 200 10.82 13.26 24.24
C VAL A 200 12.27 13.43 24.73
N GLN A 201 13.05 12.35 24.74
CA GLN A 201 14.44 12.38 25.20
C GLN A 201 15.36 13.23 24.31
N SER A 202 15.14 13.23 23.00
CA SER A 202 16.01 13.91 22.02
C SER A 202 15.62 15.36 21.76
N GLN A 203 14.33 15.71 21.83
CA GLN A 203 13.85 17.06 21.53
C GLN A 203 13.76 17.96 22.76
N LEU A 204 13.41 17.43 23.94
CA LEU A 204 13.34 18.24 25.15
C LEU A 204 14.69 18.29 25.87
N PRO A 205 15.14 19.47 26.33
CA PRO A 205 16.36 19.57 27.13
C PRO A 205 16.16 18.86 28.48
N ARG A 206 17.26 18.35 29.05
CA ARG A 206 17.24 17.69 30.36
C ARG A 206 16.87 18.66 31.49
N PHE A 207 17.47 19.85 31.49
CA PHE A 207 17.23 20.91 32.46
C PHE A 207 17.24 22.29 31.81
N VAL A 208 16.40 23.18 32.33
CA VAL A 208 16.30 24.59 31.91
C VAL A 208 16.34 25.47 33.15
N ASN A 209 17.14 26.54 33.10
CA ASN A 209 17.23 27.49 34.18
C ASN A 209 15.91 28.27 34.35
N SER A 210 15.63 28.64 35.59
CA SER A 210 14.58 29.60 35.92
C SER A 210 14.78 30.96 35.20
N PRO A 211 13.71 31.63 34.70
CA PRO A 211 13.78 33.02 34.24
C PRO A 211 14.27 33.95 35.35
N SER A 212 14.84 35.11 34.98
CA SER A 212 15.51 36.03 35.92
C SER A 212 14.62 36.58 37.05
N GLU A 213 13.30 36.56 36.86
CA GLU A 213 12.31 37.02 37.83
C GLU A 213 11.92 35.95 38.85
N PHE A 214 12.43 34.72 38.68
CA PHE A 214 12.14 33.57 39.53
C PHE A 214 13.44 33.01 40.15
N PRO A 215 13.34 32.35 41.30
CA PRO A 215 14.50 31.81 42.02
C PRO A 215 15.25 30.73 41.22
N SER A 216 16.59 30.70 41.32
CA SER A 216 17.43 29.73 40.60
C SER A 216 17.12 28.27 40.95
N GLU A 217 16.65 28.02 42.18
CA GLU A 217 16.21 26.70 42.66
C GLU A 217 14.96 26.17 41.95
N TRP A 218 14.22 27.01 41.21
CA TRP A 218 13.09 26.61 40.37
C TRP A 218 13.56 26.17 38.98
N THR A 219 14.66 25.40 38.93
CA THR A 219 15.15 24.78 37.69
C THR A 219 14.14 23.77 37.19
N VAL A 220 13.87 23.78 35.89
CA VAL A 220 12.82 22.95 35.28
C VAL A 220 13.45 21.71 34.64
N CYS A 221 12.85 20.54 34.86
CA CYS A 221 13.12 19.35 34.07
C CYS A 221 11.96 19.08 33.08
N PRO A 222 12.06 19.50 31.81
CA PRO A 222 10.99 19.31 30.84
C PRO A 222 10.63 17.85 30.56
N GLN A 223 11.64 16.98 30.48
CA GLN A 223 11.44 15.54 30.25
C GLN A 223 10.58 14.92 31.37
N LYS A 224 10.80 15.33 32.63
CA LYS A 224 9.96 14.93 33.77
C LYS A 224 8.51 15.35 33.59
N ILE A 225 8.27 16.62 33.24
CA ILE A 225 6.91 17.15 33.07
C ILE A 225 6.19 16.45 31.90
N ALA A 226 6.90 16.21 30.79
CA ALA A 226 6.37 15.47 29.65
C ALA A 226 5.96 14.04 30.03
N CYS A 227 6.80 13.30 30.76
CA CYS A 227 6.46 11.97 31.27
C CYS A 227 5.21 11.98 32.16
N ILE A 228 5.08 12.98 33.05
CA ILE A 228 3.91 13.13 33.92
C ILE A 228 2.64 13.37 33.08
N LEU A 229 2.68 14.34 32.16
CA LEU A 229 1.53 14.68 31.32
C LEU A 229 1.05 13.48 30.50
N ARG A 230 1.97 12.80 29.80
CA ARG A 230 1.66 11.63 28.96
C ARG A 230 0.96 10.53 29.71
N CYS A 231 1.50 10.16 30.87
CA CYS A 231 0.92 9.12 31.71
C CYS A 231 -0.42 9.59 32.31
N ALA A 232 -0.50 10.84 32.78
CA ALA A 232 -1.71 11.38 33.38
C ALA A 232 -2.88 11.42 32.39
N ASP A 233 -2.63 11.84 31.15
CA ASP A 233 -3.62 11.84 30.07
C ASP A 233 -4.08 10.40 29.75
N ALA A 234 -3.13 9.48 29.50
CA ALA A 234 -3.44 8.08 29.24
C ALA A 234 -4.26 7.44 30.36
N MET A 235 -4.03 7.82 31.62
CA MET A 235 -4.73 7.29 32.79
C MET A 235 -6.17 7.79 32.94
N HIS A 236 -6.56 8.91 32.32
CA HIS A 236 -7.90 9.47 32.50
C HIS A 236 -8.94 8.87 31.53
N ILE A 237 -9.32 7.62 31.83
CA ILE A 237 -10.22 6.78 31.00
C ILE A 237 -11.56 6.42 31.68
N ASP A 238 -11.84 7.00 32.86
CA ASP A 238 -13.03 6.66 33.65
C ASP A 238 -14.32 7.33 33.17
N GLY A 239 -15.44 6.95 33.81
CA GLY A 239 -16.79 7.39 33.44
C GLY A 239 -17.01 8.91 33.43
N ARG A 240 -16.11 9.74 33.97
CA ARG A 240 -16.17 11.20 33.81
C ARG A 240 -15.92 11.65 32.36
N ARG A 241 -15.19 10.86 31.57
CA ARG A 241 -15.06 11.08 30.12
C ARG A 241 -16.34 10.71 29.36
N ALA A 242 -17.20 9.87 29.90
CA ALA A 242 -18.47 9.48 29.29
C ALA A 242 -19.61 9.45 30.33
N PRO A 243 -20.09 10.63 30.81
CA PRO A 243 -21.10 10.69 31.87
C PRO A 243 -22.42 10.02 31.47
N ASP A 244 -23.05 9.29 32.39
CA ASP A 244 -24.23 8.45 32.13
C ASP A 244 -25.35 9.18 31.36
N PHE A 245 -25.70 10.39 31.79
CA PHE A 245 -26.80 11.13 31.17
C PHE A 245 -26.42 11.67 29.79
N LEU A 246 -25.18 12.15 29.62
CA LEU A 246 -24.70 12.61 28.31
C LEU A 246 -24.60 11.44 27.33
N TYR A 247 -24.08 10.30 27.77
CA TYR A 247 -24.03 9.07 26.99
C TYR A 247 -25.42 8.63 26.52
N ALA A 248 -26.44 8.73 27.38
CA ALA A 248 -27.82 8.39 27.03
C ALA A 248 -28.49 9.36 26.03
N LEU A 249 -28.06 10.62 25.98
CA LEU A 249 -28.60 11.63 25.06
C LEU A 249 -28.03 11.54 23.64
N LEU A 250 -26.85 10.94 23.50
CA LEU A 250 -26.11 10.92 22.24
C LEU A 250 -26.41 9.64 21.43
N ASN A 251 -27.02 9.79 20.25
CA ASN A 251 -27.14 8.68 19.29
C ASN A 251 -25.80 8.43 18.61
N ARG A 252 -25.02 7.46 19.11
CA ARG A 252 -23.73 7.05 18.56
C ARG A 252 -23.79 5.67 17.91
N SER A 253 -22.92 5.43 16.95
CA SER A 253 -22.78 4.14 16.26
C SER A 253 -21.32 3.80 15.99
N GLY A 254 -21.02 2.52 15.81
CA GLY A 254 -19.69 2.04 15.45
C GLY A 254 -18.65 2.33 16.53
N VAL A 255 -17.44 2.72 16.11
CA VAL A 255 -16.26 2.88 16.98
C VAL A 255 -16.51 3.89 18.12
N SER A 256 -17.15 5.03 17.84
CA SER A 256 -17.46 6.04 18.87
C SER A 256 -18.32 5.46 19.99
N LEU A 257 -19.33 4.63 19.67
CA LEU A 257 -20.17 3.97 20.68
C LEU A 257 -19.34 3.04 21.57
N SER A 258 -18.44 2.25 20.99
CA SER A 258 -17.57 1.34 21.75
C SER A 258 -16.66 2.10 22.72
N HIS A 259 -16.06 3.23 22.29
CA HIS A 259 -15.24 4.09 23.16
C HIS A 259 -16.03 4.71 24.32
N TRP A 260 -17.20 5.29 24.02
CA TRP A 260 -18.07 5.86 25.05
C TRP A 260 -18.52 4.82 26.07
N LYS A 261 -18.91 3.63 25.59
CA LYS A 261 -19.33 2.53 26.45
C LYS A 261 -18.20 2.02 27.34
N ALA A 262 -17.00 1.86 26.78
CA ALA A 262 -15.81 1.45 27.51
C ALA A 262 -15.52 2.42 28.66
N GLN A 263 -15.39 3.72 28.36
CA GLN A 263 -15.07 4.74 29.37
C GLN A 263 -16.19 4.90 30.41
N ASN A 264 -17.46 4.87 29.99
CA ASN A 264 -18.62 4.94 30.90
C ASN A 264 -18.59 3.81 31.93
N TRP A 265 -18.11 2.62 31.56
CA TRP A 265 -18.12 1.44 32.43
C TRP A 265 -16.84 1.28 33.25
N ILE A 266 -15.78 2.03 32.97
CA ILE A 266 -14.54 2.00 33.76
C ILE A 266 -14.70 2.88 35.01
N GLY A 267 -14.35 2.31 36.16
CA GLY A 267 -14.27 3.03 37.43
C GLY A 267 -13.03 3.91 37.49
N ARG A 268 -13.02 4.87 38.42
CA ARG A 268 -11.87 5.74 38.65
C ARG A 268 -10.63 4.89 39.00
N PRO A 269 -9.50 5.03 38.28
CA PRO A 269 -8.29 4.30 38.59
C PRO A 269 -7.78 4.59 40.00
N SER A 270 -7.17 3.59 40.64
CA SER A 270 -6.55 3.70 41.96
C SER A 270 -5.28 2.88 42.02
N ILE A 271 -4.45 3.09 43.05
CA ILE A 271 -3.36 2.14 43.34
C ILE A 271 -3.97 0.80 43.76
N ASP A 272 -3.38 -0.30 43.29
CA ASP A 272 -3.81 -1.65 43.65
C ASP A 272 -3.47 -1.93 45.13
N PRO A 273 -4.46 -2.26 45.97
CA PRO A 273 -4.22 -2.56 47.38
C PRO A 273 -3.43 -3.87 47.60
N VAL A 274 -3.39 -4.75 46.60
CA VAL A 274 -2.64 -6.02 46.64
C VAL A 274 -1.23 -5.84 46.09
N ASP A 275 -1.03 -4.94 45.13
CA ASP A 275 0.26 -4.59 44.54
C ASP A 275 0.44 -3.06 44.49
N PRO A 276 0.91 -2.43 45.59
CA PRO A 276 0.97 -0.97 45.72
C PRO A 276 1.83 -0.24 44.68
N GLY A 277 2.60 -0.96 43.84
CA GLY A 277 3.34 -0.39 42.72
C GLY A 277 2.54 -0.34 41.41
N HIS A 278 1.33 -0.88 41.35
CA HIS A 278 0.57 -1.00 40.10
C HIS A 278 -0.79 -0.27 40.17
N LEU A 279 -1.26 0.15 39.00
CA LEU A 279 -2.56 0.78 38.82
C LEU A 279 -3.65 -0.28 38.68
N LEU A 280 -4.70 -0.13 39.48
CA LEU A 280 -5.92 -0.92 39.43
C LEU A 280 -6.96 -0.23 38.53
N ILE A 281 -7.36 -0.90 37.45
CA ILE A 281 -8.41 -0.45 36.53
C ILE A 281 -9.51 -1.51 36.54
N THR A 282 -10.72 -1.14 36.98
CA THR A 282 -11.84 -2.09 37.10
C THR A 282 -13.08 -1.59 36.39
N SER A 283 -13.92 -2.52 35.93
CA SER A 283 -15.22 -2.19 35.37
C SER A 283 -16.32 -2.17 36.44
N THR A 284 -17.17 -1.14 36.41
CA THR A 284 -18.35 -0.99 37.27
C THR A 284 -19.45 -1.98 36.91
N ARG A 285 -19.44 -2.49 35.67
CA ARG A 285 -20.39 -3.48 35.13
C ARG A 285 -19.65 -4.62 34.43
N SER A 286 -20.34 -5.75 34.25
CA SER A 286 -19.81 -6.85 33.43
C SER A 286 -20.13 -6.61 31.96
N PHE A 287 -19.15 -6.77 31.08
CA PHE A 287 -19.34 -6.73 29.62
C PHE A 287 -20.01 -8.01 29.11
N ALA A 288 -21.16 -7.89 28.47
CA ALA A 288 -21.81 -9.02 27.79
C ALA A 288 -21.13 -9.32 26.45
N GLU A 289 -21.48 -10.42 25.79
CA GLU A 289 -20.92 -10.78 24.48
C GLU A 289 -21.17 -9.69 23.42
N SER A 290 -22.32 -9.02 23.48
CA SER A 290 -22.65 -7.87 22.60
C SER A 290 -21.72 -6.67 22.76
N ASP A 291 -20.91 -6.65 23.83
CA ASP A 291 -20.10 -5.52 24.24
C ASP A 291 -18.60 -5.77 24.03
N PHE A 292 -18.27 -6.85 23.31
CA PHE A 292 -16.89 -7.30 23.14
C PHE A 292 -15.97 -6.20 22.57
N GLU A 293 -16.46 -5.40 21.60
CA GLU A 293 -15.73 -4.26 21.05
C GLU A 293 -15.36 -3.23 22.13
N ALA A 294 -16.31 -2.87 23.00
CA ALA A 294 -16.06 -1.92 24.09
C ALA A 294 -15.11 -2.50 25.15
N TRP A 295 -15.18 -3.82 25.40
CA TRP A 295 -14.22 -4.49 26.28
C TRP A 295 -12.80 -4.44 25.72
N TRP A 296 -12.62 -4.66 24.42
CA TRP A 296 -11.31 -4.54 23.76
C TRP A 296 -10.78 -3.11 23.80
N VAL A 297 -11.62 -2.09 23.59
CA VAL A 297 -11.21 -0.69 23.76
C VAL A 297 -10.70 -0.43 25.18
N ALA A 298 -11.39 -0.95 26.21
CA ALA A 298 -10.95 -0.80 27.60
C ALA A 298 -9.62 -1.53 27.87
N TYR A 299 -9.44 -2.73 27.31
CA TYR A 299 -8.20 -3.50 27.41
C TYR A 299 -7.03 -2.79 26.73
N ASP A 300 -7.23 -2.28 25.51
CA ASP A 300 -6.21 -1.55 24.76
C ASP A 300 -5.80 -0.25 25.45
N ALA A 301 -6.76 0.46 26.06
CA ALA A 301 -6.47 1.62 26.89
C ALA A 301 -5.58 1.27 28.10
N ALA A 302 -5.88 0.16 28.80
CA ALA A 302 -5.03 -0.30 29.90
C ALA A 302 -3.62 -0.71 29.44
N ARG A 303 -3.48 -1.33 28.26
CA ARG A 303 -2.17 -1.63 27.66
C ARG A 303 -1.40 -0.38 27.29
N LEU A 304 -2.06 0.65 26.78
CA LEU A 304 -1.45 1.93 26.47
C LEU A 304 -0.89 2.59 27.74
N ILE A 305 -1.69 2.65 28.81
CA ILE A 305 -1.27 3.17 30.12
C ILE A 305 -0.03 2.45 30.62
N ASP A 306 -0.03 1.11 30.62
CA ASP A 306 1.11 0.32 31.09
C ASP A 306 2.39 0.61 30.28
N ARG A 307 2.28 0.72 28.95
CA ARG A 307 3.41 1.05 28.08
C ARG A 307 3.95 2.45 28.36
N GLU A 308 3.09 3.46 28.48
CA GLU A 308 3.49 4.84 28.77
C GLU A 308 4.19 4.96 30.13
N ILE A 309 3.65 4.30 31.18
CA ILE A 309 4.26 4.29 32.51
C ILE A 309 5.64 3.63 32.47
N ARG A 310 5.78 2.47 31.82
CA ARG A 310 7.07 1.77 31.72
C ARG A 310 8.09 2.58 30.94
N ALA A 311 7.72 3.12 29.78
CA ALA A 311 8.61 3.94 28.96
C ALA A 311 9.07 5.20 29.70
N SER A 312 8.14 5.90 30.37
CA SER A 312 8.43 7.08 31.18
C SER A 312 9.35 6.74 32.35
N ASN A 313 9.11 5.65 33.07
CA ASN A 313 9.96 5.20 34.17
C ASN A 313 11.37 4.81 33.70
N SER A 314 11.51 4.19 32.53
CA SER A 314 12.81 3.91 31.93
C SER A 314 13.58 5.19 31.65
N LEU A 315 12.96 6.18 31.00
CA LEU A 315 13.61 7.47 30.71
C LEU A 315 14.00 8.21 32.01
N LEU A 316 13.12 8.26 33.00
CA LEU A 316 13.41 8.89 34.30
C LEU A 316 14.53 8.18 35.07
N SER A 317 14.62 6.85 34.96
CA SER A 317 15.71 6.08 35.55
C SER A 317 17.06 6.37 34.88
N GLU A 318 17.08 6.68 33.58
CA GLU A 318 18.30 7.08 32.85
C GLU A 318 18.78 8.50 33.22
N LEU A 319 17.89 9.38 33.65
CA LEU A 319 18.28 10.72 34.13
C LEU A 319 19.07 10.65 35.43
N ASP A 320 18.72 9.71 36.33
CA ASP A 320 19.39 9.42 37.60
C ASP A 320 19.64 10.68 38.47
N VAL A 321 18.58 11.48 38.67
CA VAL A 321 18.62 12.73 39.44
C VAL A 321 17.50 12.78 40.50
N PRO A 322 17.78 13.27 41.73
CA PRO A 322 16.79 13.36 42.81
C PRO A 322 15.56 14.21 42.47
N GLU A 323 15.70 15.18 41.57
CA GLU A 323 14.64 16.11 41.16
C GLU A 323 13.68 15.50 40.12
N ALA A 324 14.02 14.34 39.55
CA ALA A 324 13.21 13.61 38.56
C ALA A 324 13.26 12.09 38.78
N PRO A 325 12.84 11.58 39.95
CA PRO A 325 12.86 10.15 40.22
C PRO A 325 11.80 9.42 39.35
N PRO A 326 11.95 8.11 39.12
CA PRO A 326 10.87 7.30 38.56
C PRO A 326 9.58 7.40 39.40
N PHE A 327 8.43 7.24 38.78
CA PHE A 327 7.12 7.32 39.42
C PHE A 327 6.91 6.21 40.46
N ASP A 328 6.08 6.46 41.48
CA ASP A 328 5.69 5.41 42.44
C ASP A 328 4.94 4.27 41.74
N CYS A 329 4.10 4.60 40.75
CA CYS A 329 3.45 3.61 39.89
C CYS A 329 4.39 3.07 38.80
N LYS A 330 4.42 1.74 38.64
CA LYS A 330 5.32 0.98 37.76
C LYS A 330 4.63 0.32 36.56
N GLY A 331 3.30 0.16 36.60
CA GLY A 331 2.54 -0.46 35.52
C GLY A 331 1.07 -0.66 35.88
N VAL A 332 0.35 -1.49 35.11
CA VAL A 332 -1.09 -1.78 35.33
C VAL A 332 -1.30 -3.24 35.71
N SER A 333 -2.12 -3.50 36.73
CA SER A 333 -2.45 -4.85 37.20
C SER A 333 -3.24 -5.65 36.15
N GLY A 334 -2.81 -6.89 35.88
CA GLY A 334 -3.55 -7.84 35.03
C GLY A 334 -3.45 -7.62 33.51
N VAL A 335 -2.68 -6.63 33.06
CA VAL A 335 -2.60 -6.20 31.66
C VAL A 335 -1.87 -7.19 30.74
N ASP A 336 -1.11 -8.14 31.29
CA ASP A 336 -0.27 -9.08 30.53
C ASP A 336 -1.07 -10.04 29.65
N SER A 337 -2.33 -10.32 29.98
CA SER A 337 -3.19 -11.13 29.11
C SER A 337 -4.66 -10.73 29.21
N PRO A 338 -5.45 -10.90 28.13
CA PRO A 338 -6.87 -10.60 28.14
C PRO A 338 -7.63 -11.41 29.20
N ARG A 339 -7.18 -12.65 29.44
CA ARG A 339 -7.76 -13.54 30.44
C ARG A 339 -7.55 -13.00 31.86
N LEU A 340 -6.34 -12.57 32.20
CA LEU A 340 -6.07 -11.96 33.51
C LEU A 340 -6.84 -10.65 33.63
N MET A 341 -6.83 -9.79 32.60
CA MET A 341 -7.55 -8.53 32.66
C MET A 341 -9.06 -8.71 32.81
N SER A 342 -9.63 -9.82 32.34
CA SER A 342 -11.07 -10.12 32.50
C SER A 342 -11.53 -10.29 33.96
N THR A 343 -10.61 -10.46 34.91
CA THR A 343 -10.95 -10.46 36.35
C THR A 343 -11.21 -9.04 36.86
N TYR A 344 -10.55 -8.04 36.26
CA TYR A 344 -10.68 -6.62 36.60
C TYR A 344 -11.74 -5.92 35.73
N LEU A 345 -11.65 -6.10 34.41
CA LEU A 345 -12.66 -5.75 33.41
C LEU A 345 -13.62 -6.93 33.25
N ARG A 346 -14.59 -7.02 34.16
CA ARG A 346 -15.47 -8.17 34.30
C ARG A 346 -16.25 -8.46 33.02
N VAL A 347 -16.36 -9.73 32.66
CA VAL A 347 -17.16 -10.22 31.53
C VAL A 347 -18.32 -11.10 32.00
N SER A 348 -19.35 -11.29 31.18
CA SER A 348 -20.49 -12.14 31.48
C SER A 348 -20.87 -13.03 30.30
N GLY A 349 -20.79 -14.35 30.48
CA GLY A 349 -21.20 -15.32 29.46
C GLY A 349 -20.16 -15.62 28.37
N TRP A 350 -18.97 -15.00 28.43
CA TRP A 350 -17.88 -15.21 27.47
C TRP A 350 -16.52 -15.03 28.15
N GLN A 351 -15.45 -15.39 27.45
CA GLN A 351 -14.08 -15.19 27.91
C GLN A 351 -13.25 -14.56 26.79
N PRO A 352 -12.57 -13.43 27.05
CA PRO A 352 -11.64 -12.84 26.10
C PRO A 352 -10.51 -13.81 25.78
N CYS A 353 -10.30 -14.03 24.49
CA CYS A 353 -9.21 -14.84 23.97
C CYS A 353 -8.58 -14.09 22.81
N ASN A 354 -7.29 -13.79 22.91
CA ASN A 354 -6.56 -13.23 21.77
C ASN A 354 -6.16 -14.37 20.86
N ALA A 355 -6.73 -14.42 19.65
CA ALA A 355 -6.25 -15.30 18.60
C ALA A 355 -5.04 -14.64 17.93
N GLU A 356 -3.89 -14.66 18.61
CA GLU A 356 -2.64 -14.28 17.97
C GLU A 356 -2.32 -15.35 16.93
N LEU A 357 -2.43 -15.00 15.65
CA LEU A 357 -1.94 -15.82 14.54
C LEU A 357 -0.43 -15.97 14.69
N HIS A 358 -0.03 -16.95 15.49
CA HIS A 358 1.35 -17.34 15.64
C HIS A 358 1.75 -18.04 14.36
N VAL A 359 2.36 -17.30 13.43
CA VAL A 359 3.11 -17.91 12.34
C VAL A 359 4.41 -18.46 12.95
N GLY A 360 4.31 -19.53 13.74
CA GLY A 360 5.46 -20.15 14.41
C GLY A 360 6.47 -20.74 13.43
N ASN A 361 6.07 -20.92 12.18
CA ASN A 361 6.91 -21.37 11.08
C ASN A 361 6.72 -20.49 9.84
N VAL A 362 7.15 -19.23 9.91
CA VAL A 362 7.16 -18.35 8.73
C VAL A 362 8.00 -18.96 7.60
N GLU A 363 9.03 -19.73 7.93
CA GLU A 363 9.80 -20.55 6.98
C GLU A 363 8.91 -21.49 6.14
N GLY A 364 8.07 -22.27 6.80
CA GLY A 364 7.11 -23.17 6.16
C GLY A 364 6.09 -22.39 5.34
N LEU A 365 5.60 -21.27 5.86
CA LEU A 365 4.64 -20.41 5.15
C LEU A 365 5.25 -19.78 3.90
N VAL A 366 6.47 -19.24 3.97
CA VAL A 366 7.19 -18.65 2.83
C VAL A 366 7.55 -19.73 1.81
N ARG A 367 7.92 -20.95 2.22
CA ARG A 367 8.13 -22.06 1.28
C ARG A 367 6.85 -22.55 0.63
N GLN A 368 5.75 -22.67 1.38
CA GLN A 368 4.47 -23.13 0.84
C GLN A 368 3.85 -22.08 -0.07
N LEU A 369 3.83 -20.82 0.37
CA LEU A 369 3.30 -19.73 -0.42
C LEU A 369 4.28 -19.37 -1.53
N GLY A 370 5.50 -18.94 -1.22
CA GLY A 370 6.50 -18.57 -2.21
C GLY A 370 6.98 -19.70 -3.13
N GLY A 371 6.82 -20.99 -2.80
CA GLY A 371 7.30 -22.09 -3.64
C GLY A 371 6.44 -22.41 -4.87
N GLU A 372 6.49 -23.66 -5.31
CA GLU A 372 5.74 -24.19 -6.47
C GLU A 372 4.22 -23.91 -6.39
N GLN A 373 3.64 -23.71 -5.20
CA GLN A 373 2.20 -23.46 -5.08
C GLN A 373 1.78 -22.04 -5.52
N LEU A 374 2.57 -20.97 -5.27
CA LEU A 374 2.30 -19.67 -5.93
C LEU A 374 3.01 -19.53 -7.28
N TYR A 375 4.24 -19.94 -7.48
CA TYR A 375 4.91 -19.61 -8.75
C TYR A 375 5.05 -20.79 -9.74
N GLY A 376 4.59 -21.98 -9.37
CA GLY A 376 4.68 -23.18 -10.24
C GLY A 376 6.12 -23.63 -10.46
N ASN A 377 6.36 -24.38 -11.54
CA ASN A 377 7.70 -24.79 -11.98
C ASN A 377 8.48 -23.66 -12.70
N THR A 378 8.19 -22.41 -12.38
CA THR A 378 8.84 -21.23 -12.97
C THR A 378 10.22 -21.02 -12.32
N ASP A 379 11.17 -20.47 -13.08
CA ASP A 379 12.49 -20.10 -12.56
C ASP A 379 12.35 -19.13 -11.36
N GLN A 380 12.77 -19.57 -10.17
CA GLN A 380 12.55 -18.85 -8.92
C GLN A 380 13.30 -17.51 -8.89
N LEU A 381 14.49 -17.46 -9.51
CA LEU A 381 15.31 -16.25 -9.54
C LEU A 381 14.60 -15.11 -10.30
N TRP A 382 13.86 -15.46 -11.35
CA TRP A 382 13.08 -14.50 -12.10
C TRP A 382 11.99 -13.83 -11.27
N VAL A 383 11.25 -14.64 -10.50
CA VAL A 383 10.16 -14.13 -9.66
C VAL A 383 10.71 -13.12 -8.65
N VAL A 384 11.83 -13.43 -8.02
CA VAL A 384 12.49 -12.55 -7.06
C VAL A 384 12.94 -11.24 -7.71
N LEU A 385 13.58 -11.30 -8.89
CA LEU A 385 13.95 -10.10 -9.65
C LEU A 385 12.72 -9.23 -9.97
N ARG A 386 11.62 -9.83 -10.41
CA ARG A 386 10.37 -9.11 -10.69
C ARG A 386 9.80 -8.44 -9.44
N GLU A 387 9.75 -9.14 -8.30
CA GLU A 387 9.22 -8.56 -7.05
C GLU A 387 10.12 -7.43 -6.52
N LEU A 388 11.45 -7.59 -6.56
CA LEU A 388 12.39 -6.56 -6.13
C LEU A 388 12.37 -5.32 -7.05
N ILE A 389 12.37 -5.51 -8.37
CA ILE A 389 12.29 -4.40 -9.33
C ILE A 389 10.92 -3.69 -9.22
N GLN A 390 9.83 -4.42 -8.95
CA GLN A 390 8.54 -3.77 -8.71
C GLN A 390 8.59 -2.87 -7.46
N ASN A 391 9.12 -3.38 -6.35
CA ASN A 391 9.20 -2.62 -5.11
C ASN A 391 10.05 -1.36 -5.29
N ALA A 392 11.17 -1.49 -6.00
CA ALA A 392 12.02 -0.38 -6.41
C ALA A 392 11.26 0.66 -7.26
N ARG A 393 10.54 0.21 -8.31
CA ARG A 393 9.71 1.08 -9.14
C ARG A 393 8.63 1.79 -8.32
N ASP A 394 7.94 1.08 -7.43
CA ASP A 394 6.87 1.66 -6.60
C ASP A 394 7.43 2.74 -5.66
N ALA A 395 8.64 2.55 -5.12
CA ALA A 395 9.34 3.55 -4.32
C ALA A 395 9.79 4.78 -5.16
N ILE A 396 10.26 4.57 -6.39
CA ILE A 396 10.64 5.66 -7.31
C ILE A 396 9.41 6.46 -7.74
N ALA A 397 8.35 5.78 -8.20
CA ALA A 397 7.11 6.41 -8.64
C ALA A 397 6.46 7.22 -7.50
N ALA A 398 6.52 6.75 -6.26
CA ALA A 398 6.04 7.51 -5.12
C ALA A 398 6.87 8.79 -4.89
N ARG A 399 8.20 8.69 -5.00
CA ARG A 399 9.10 9.85 -4.89
C ARG A 399 8.89 10.86 -6.02
N GLN A 400 8.68 10.42 -7.26
CA GLN A 400 8.42 11.29 -8.41
C GLN A 400 7.18 12.18 -8.22
N VAL A 401 6.20 11.70 -7.46
CA VAL A 401 4.99 12.46 -7.17
C VAL A 401 5.20 13.49 -6.05
N LEU A 402 6.11 13.22 -5.10
CA LEU A 402 6.44 14.14 -4.01
C LEU A 402 7.53 15.16 -4.38
N GLN A 403 8.45 14.77 -5.24
CA GLN A 403 9.57 15.59 -5.70
C GLN A 403 9.46 15.81 -7.21
N SER A 404 9.02 17.00 -7.60
CA SER A 404 8.96 17.40 -9.02
C SER A 404 10.34 17.31 -9.70
N ASP A 405 10.32 16.98 -11.00
CA ASP A 405 11.52 16.80 -11.85
C ASP A 405 12.50 15.70 -11.41
N TYR A 406 12.12 14.88 -10.43
CA TYR A 406 12.91 13.73 -10.02
C TYR A 406 12.84 12.62 -11.08
N VAL A 407 14.01 12.11 -11.48
CA VAL A 407 14.13 10.93 -12.34
C VAL A 407 14.91 9.87 -11.57
N GLY A 408 14.22 8.81 -11.17
CA GLY A 408 14.83 7.69 -10.46
C GLY A 408 15.22 6.54 -11.36
N SER A 409 16.03 5.64 -10.80
CA SER A 409 16.58 4.49 -11.48
C SER A 409 16.69 3.27 -10.58
N VAL A 410 16.55 2.09 -11.19
CA VAL A 410 16.84 0.79 -10.58
C VAL A 410 18.16 0.29 -11.14
N THR A 411 19.09 -0.11 -10.27
CA THR A 411 20.34 -0.77 -10.67
C THR A 411 20.33 -2.21 -10.16
N VAL A 412 20.38 -3.17 -11.08
CA VAL A 412 20.60 -4.59 -10.77
C VAL A 412 22.10 -4.87 -10.88
N ARG A 413 22.75 -5.36 -9.83
CA ARG A 413 24.16 -5.75 -9.86
C ARG A 413 24.34 -7.23 -9.62
N VAL A 414 25.29 -7.83 -10.33
CA VAL A 414 25.70 -9.22 -10.05
C VAL A 414 27.20 -9.30 -9.85
N LYS A 415 27.60 -9.82 -8.69
CA LYS A 415 29.01 -10.03 -8.30
C LYS A 415 29.27 -11.52 -8.10
N SER A 416 30.49 -11.95 -8.40
CA SER A 416 30.95 -13.32 -8.16
C SER A 416 32.27 -13.26 -7.40
N CYS A 417 32.20 -13.44 -6.08
CA CYS A 417 33.34 -13.36 -5.17
C CYS A 417 33.42 -14.60 -4.27
N GLY A 418 33.48 -15.80 -4.88
CA GLY A 418 33.40 -17.09 -4.19
C GLY A 418 31.97 -17.63 -4.10
N HIS A 419 30.99 -16.73 -4.02
CA HIS A 419 29.56 -16.96 -4.17
C HIS A 419 28.97 -15.90 -5.12
N TYR A 420 27.76 -16.13 -5.63
CA TYR A 420 27.04 -15.14 -6.41
C TYR A 420 26.23 -14.22 -5.50
N GLU A 421 26.42 -12.91 -5.66
CA GLU A 421 25.61 -11.88 -5.01
C GLU A 421 24.78 -11.14 -6.07
N LEU A 422 23.48 -11.06 -5.81
CA LEU A 422 22.54 -10.26 -6.58
C LEU A 422 22.12 -9.05 -5.75
N GLU A 423 22.33 -7.85 -6.27
CA GLU A 423 21.87 -6.60 -5.66
C GLU A 423 20.78 -5.96 -6.53
N VAL A 424 19.71 -5.48 -5.89
CA VAL A 424 18.75 -4.56 -6.51
C VAL A 424 18.76 -3.28 -5.68
N GLU A 425 19.14 -2.18 -6.33
CA GLU A 425 19.25 -0.87 -5.71
C GLU A 425 18.34 0.14 -6.38
N ASP A 426 17.65 0.95 -5.59
CA ASP A 426 16.81 2.04 -6.04
C ASP A 426 17.10 3.35 -5.28
N ASP A 427 16.81 4.45 -5.96
CA ASP A 427 16.90 5.81 -5.44
C ASP A 427 15.49 6.37 -5.11
N GLY A 428 14.51 5.50 -4.82
CA GLY A 428 13.15 5.89 -4.51
C GLY A 428 12.98 6.56 -3.14
N LEU A 429 11.81 6.36 -2.51
CA LEU A 429 11.53 6.96 -1.19
C LEU A 429 12.49 6.49 -0.09
N GLY A 430 12.84 5.21 -0.10
CA GLY A 430 13.50 4.55 1.02
C GLY A 430 12.64 4.45 2.27
N MET A 431 13.21 3.92 3.36
CA MET A 431 12.47 3.52 4.56
C MET A 431 13.10 4.10 5.84
N SER A 432 12.24 4.44 6.80
CA SER A 432 12.64 4.70 8.19
C SER A 432 12.90 3.38 8.93
N GLU A 433 13.56 3.46 10.09
CA GLU A 433 13.73 2.30 10.99
C GLU A 433 12.38 1.69 11.39
N ARG A 434 11.38 2.55 11.63
CA ARG A 434 10.01 2.13 11.94
C ARG A 434 9.42 1.32 10.80
N VAL A 435 9.53 1.77 9.55
CA VAL A 435 9.01 1.03 8.39
C VAL A 435 9.76 -0.30 8.19
N LEU A 436 11.09 -0.31 8.36
CA LEU A 436 11.92 -1.51 8.27
C LEU A 436 11.57 -2.57 9.31
N THR A 437 11.23 -2.17 10.54
CA THR A 437 11.01 -3.10 11.66
C THR A 437 9.55 -3.48 11.88
N SER A 438 8.61 -2.66 11.42
CA SER A 438 7.18 -2.96 11.52
C SER A 438 6.62 -3.53 10.22
N VAL A 439 6.60 -2.75 9.14
CA VAL A 439 5.85 -3.08 7.93
C VAL A 439 6.61 -4.03 7.01
N LEU A 440 7.91 -3.83 6.80
CA LEU A 440 8.71 -4.72 5.94
C LEU A 440 8.75 -6.15 6.50
N LEU A 441 8.68 -6.30 7.82
CA LEU A 441 8.69 -7.57 8.54
C LEU A 441 7.29 -8.13 8.85
N ASP A 442 6.24 -7.41 8.47
CA ASP A 442 4.87 -7.88 8.65
C ASP A 442 4.39 -8.61 7.38
N PHE A 443 4.29 -9.94 7.49
CA PHE A 443 3.95 -10.80 6.37
C PHE A 443 2.49 -10.59 5.95
N GLY A 444 2.28 -10.12 4.72
CA GLY A 444 0.93 -9.93 4.17
C GLY A 444 0.38 -8.51 4.30
N SER A 445 1.16 -7.59 4.90
CA SER A 445 0.83 -6.17 5.00
C SER A 445 1.64 -5.36 3.98
N SER A 446 0.98 -4.60 3.12
CA SER A 446 1.66 -3.65 2.24
C SER A 446 1.79 -2.29 2.91
N PHE A 447 2.97 -1.67 2.85
CA PHE A 447 3.18 -0.30 3.33
C PHE A 447 2.12 0.67 2.80
N TRP A 448 1.80 0.56 1.51
CA TRP A 448 0.88 1.45 0.83
C TRP A 448 -0.56 1.41 1.37
N SER A 449 -0.97 0.31 2.02
CA SER A 449 -2.29 0.20 2.67
C SER A 449 -2.30 0.66 4.12
N THR A 450 -1.15 0.84 4.75
CA THR A 450 -1.06 1.24 6.17
C THR A 450 -1.27 2.75 6.37
N GLU A 451 -1.72 3.15 7.56
CA GLU A 451 -1.83 4.57 7.93
C GLU A 451 -0.45 5.25 8.04
N LEU A 452 0.64 4.49 8.21
CA LEU A 452 1.99 5.01 8.27
C LEU A 452 2.38 5.82 7.03
N VAL A 453 1.75 5.57 5.87
CA VAL A 453 2.00 6.37 4.65
C VAL A 453 1.79 7.86 4.91
N ARG A 454 0.78 8.23 5.71
CA ARG A 454 0.48 9.64 6.01
C ARG A 454 1.55 10.31 6.86
N SER A 455 2.04 9.60 7.87
CA SER A 455 3.08 10.12 8.77
C SER A 455 4.46 10.10 8.15
N GLU A 456 4.76 9.07 7.34
CA GLU A 456 6.07 8.93 6.68
C GLU A 456 6.17 9.83 5.45
N PHE A 457 5.12 9.88 4.61
CA PHE A 457 5.11 10.62 3.34
C PHE A 457 3.82 11.45 3.18
N PRO A 458 3.69 12.57 3.91
CA PRO A 458 2.52 13.44 3.83
C PRO A 458 2.22 13.87 2.39
N GLY A 459 0.97 13.73 1.97
CA GLY A 459 0.46 14.16 0.67
C GLY A 459 0.49 13.08 -0.40
N LEU A 460 1.17 11.96 -0.14
CA LEU A 460 1.26 10.87 -1.10
C LEU A 460 -0.11 10.22 -1.35
N ARG A 461 -0.98 10.09 -0.33
CA ARG A 461 -2.30 9.47 -0.49
C ARG A 461 -3.27 10.32 -1.30
N ALA A 462 -3.22 11.63 -1.15
CA ALA A 462 -4.01 12.58 -1.92
C ALA A 462 -3.49 12.78 -3.35
N SER A 463 -2.30 12.26 -3.65
CA SER A 463 -1.65 12.42 -4.94
C SER A 463 -2.21 11.46 -6.01
N LYS A 464 -1.65 11.54 -7.21
CA LYS A 464 -1.98 10.61 -8.31
C LYS A 464 -1.26 9.25 -8.20
N TYR A 465 -0.41 9.07 -7.19
CA TYR A 465 0.36 7.84 -7.02
C TYR A 465 -0.55 6.63 -6.82
N LYS A 466 -0.32 5.57 -7.59
CA LYS A 466 -0.99 4.27 -7.44
C LYS A 466 0.08 3.17 -7.34
N PRO A 467 0.18 2.46 -6.21
CA PRO A 467 1.12 1.35 -6.08
C PRO A 467 0.66 0.16 -6.94
N VAL A 468 1.62 -0.54 -7.55
CA VAL A 468 1.34 -1.80 -8.23
C VAL A 468 1.35 -2.96 -7.23
N GLY A 469 2.27 -2.93 -6.26
CA GLY A 469 2.35 -3.90 -5.17
C GLY A 469 1.19 -3.76 -4.17
N ARG A 470 0.49 -4.86 -3.89
CA ARG A 470 -0.70 -4.87 -3.00
C ARG A 470 -0.66 -5.86 -1.84
N PHE A 471 0.10 -6.94 -1.98
CA PHE A 471 -0.06 -8.13 -1.12
C PHE A 471 0.92 -8.20 0.05
N GLY A 472 1.99 -7.39 0.09
CA GLY A 472 2.94 -7.40 1.22
C GLY A 472 3.78 -8.69 1.36
N ILE A 473 3.89 -9.49 0.31
CA ILE A 473 4.65 -10.77 0.33
C ILE A 473 5.89 -10.78 -0.56
N GLY A 474 6.06 -9.77 -1.43
CA GLY A 474 7.09 -9.78 -2.48
C GLY A 474 8.52 -9.84 -1.94
N PHE A 475 8.81 -9.14 -0.84
CA PHE A 475 10.14 -9.17 -0.20
C PHE A 475 10.54 -10.58 0.26
N TYR A 476 9.61 -11.35 0.82
CA TYR A 476 9.90 -12.69 1.33
C TYR A 476 10.25 -13.72 0.24
N SER A 477 9.93 -13.44 -1.03
CA SER A 477 10.38 -14.27 -2.14
C SER A 477 11.92 -14.35 -2.23
N ALA A 478 12.63 -13.33 -1.74
CA ALA A 478 14.10 -13.31 -1.68
C ALA A 478 14.69 -14.52 -0.93
N PHE A 479 14.04 -14.96 0.15
CA PHE A 479 14.51 -16.10 0.95
C PHE A 479 14.38 -17.46 0.24
N MET A 480 13.64 -17.52 -0.88
CA MET A 480 13.57 -18.72 -1.71
C MET A 480 14.89 -18.99 -2.42
N VAL A 481 15.54 -17.93 -2.90
CA VAL A 481 16.74 -18.01 -3.76
C VAL A 481 18.03 -17.64 -3.04
N ALA A 482 17.94 -17.07 -1.84
CA ALA A 482 19.10 -16.55 -1.10
C ALA A 482 19.45 -17.38 0.14
N GLU A 483 20.74 -17.54 0.42
CA GLU A 483 21.29 -18.02 1.69
C GLU A 483 21.25 -16.96 2.78
N SER A 484 21.54 -15.71 2.41
CA SER A 484 21.52 -14.54 3.27
C SER A 484 20.93 -13.33 2.52
N VAL A 485 20.27 -12.44 3.26
CA VAL A 485 19.64 -11.23 2.73
C VAL A 485 20.09 -10.03 3.55
N SER A 486 20.49 -8.94 2.89
CA SER A 486 20.70 -7.64 3.54
C SER A 486 19.82 -6.58 2.90
N VAL A 487 19.18 -5.74 3.71
CA VAL A 487 18.40 -4.58 3.26
C VAL A 487 18.99 -3.33 3.88
N ILE A 488 19.57 -2.47 3.05
CA ILE A 488 20.07 -1.17 3.45
C ILE A 488 19.07 -0.15 2.99
N SER A 489 18.59 0.72 3.88
CA SER A 489 17.69 1.79 3.48
C SER A 489 17.88 3.06 4.31
N ARG A 490 17.58 4.18 3.69
CA ARG A 490 17.37 5.50 4.31
C ARG A 490 16.27 6.21 3.56
N ARG A 491 15.56 7.12 4.21
CA ARG A 491 14.70 8.03 3.46
C ARG A 491 15.52 8.96 2.57
N TRP A 492 14.96 9.30 1.41
CA TRP A 492 15.62 10.16 0.43
C TRP A 492 15.95 11.56 0.97
N ASP A 493 15.15 12.05 1.92
CA ASP A 493 15.24 13.35 2.59
C ASP A 493 16.11 13.34 3.87
N CYS A 494 16.69 12.19 4.23
CA CYS A 494 17.59 12.03 5.37
C CYS A 494 19.08 11.97 4.95
N GLY A 495 19.98 12.19 5.92
CA GLY A 495 21.43 12.12 5.71
C GLY A 495 21.95 10.69 5.53
N LEU A 496 23.21 10.56 5.11
CA LEU A 496 23.85 9.23 4.97
C LEU A 496 24.09 8.55 6.33
N ASP A 497 24.15 9.31 7.41
CA ASP A 497 24.32 8.77 8.77
C ASP A 497 23.01 8.14 9.30
N ASP A 498 21.87 8.47 8.68
CA ASP A 498 20.56 7.91 9.01
C ASP A 498 20.31 6.54 8.36
N CYS A 499 21.30 5.98 7.66
CA CYS A 499 21.18 4.65 7.07
C CYS A 499 20.91 3.59 8.14
N ARG A 500 20.04 2.65 7.79
CA ARG A 500 19.72 1.45 8.56
C ARG A 500 19.96 0.23 7.68
N GLU A 501 20.63 -0.75 8.23
CA GLU A 501 20.90 -2.02 7.55
C GLU A 501 20.34 -3.19 8.35
N LEU A 502 19.48 -3.97 7.70
CA LEU A 502 18.82 -5.14 8.25
C LEU A 502 19.42 -6.41 7.65
N LYS A 503 20.13 -7.21 8.46
CA LYS A 503 20.85 -8.42 8.01
C LYS A 503 20.19 -9.70 8.46
N PHE A 504 19.85 -10.55 7.50
CA PHE A 504 19.40 -11.92 7.70
C PHE A 504 20.55 -12.86 7.33
N LYS A 505 21.33 -13.28 8.33
CA LYS A 505 22.52 -14.12 8.11
C LYS A 505 22.21 -15.56 7.72
N ASN A 506 21.03 -16.07 8.12
CA ASN A 506 20.61 -17.44 7.86
C ASN A 506 19.25 -17.41 7.15
N GLN A 507 19.07 -18.33 6.19
CA GLN A 507 17.98 -18.37 5.21
C GLN A 507 16.61 -17.93 5.71
N LEU A 508 16.23 -18.24 6.96
CA LEU A 508 14.86 -18.04 7.43
C LEU A 508 14.73 -17.65 8.91
N SER A 509 15.83 -17.28 9.59
CA SER A 509 15.69 -16.71 10.92
C SER A 509 15.16 -15.27 10.79
N LEU A 510 13.88 -15.05 11.11
CA LEU A 510 13.28 -13.71 11.23
C LEU A 510 13.78 -12.93 12.46
N ARG A 511 15.05 -13.13 12.81
CA ARG A 511 15.77 -12.41 13.85
C ARG A 511 16.91 -11.65 13.17
N PRO A 512 16.59 -10.62 12.38
CA PRO A 512 17.61 -9.85 11.70
C PRO A 512 18.48 -9.08 12.71
N LEU A 513 19.69 -8.72 12.29
CA LEU A 513 20.51 -7.74 12.97
C LEU A 513 20.20 -6.36 12.38
N MET A 514 19.89 -5.38 13.23
CA MET A 514 19.83 -3.98 12.84
C MET A 514 21.19 -3.33 13.04
N CYS A 515 21.71 -2.67 12.02
CA CYS A 515 22.93 -1.87 12.07
C CYS A 515 22.60 -0.42 11.71
N THR A 516 23.22 0.53 12.40
CA THR A 516 23.00 1.98 12.23
C THR A 516 24.27 2.66 11.75
N GLY A 517 24.12 3.71 10.94
CA GLY A 517 25.21 4.58 10.50
C GLY A 517 25.61 4.40 9.05
N LYS A 518 26.58 5.19 8.62
CA LYS A 518 27.00 5.28 7.21
C LYS A 518 27.54 3.96 6.68
N VAL A 519 26.98 3.50 5.57
CA VAL A 519 27.48 2.33 4.82
C VAL A 519 28.39 2.79 3.68
N PRO A 520 29.65 2.31 3.61
CA PRO A 520 30.55 2.63 2.51
C PRO A 520 29.97 2.23 1.15
N GLY A 521 30.01 3.15 0.18
CA GLY A 521 29.53 2.90 -1.19
C GLY A 521 28.01 2.84 -1.34
N PHE A 522 27.24 3.21 -0.33
CA PHE A 522 25.79 3.39 -0.41
C PHE A 522 25.44 4.88 -0.44
N THR A 523 24.78 5.33 -1.51
CA THR A 523 24.40 6.74 -1.71
C THR A 523 22.92 6.92 -2.10
N SER A 524 22.23 5.83 -2.41
CA SER A 524 20.85 5.76 -2.86
C SER A 524 19.88 5.70 -1.67
N SER A 525 18.67 5.17 -1.90
CA SER A 525 17.60 5.10 -0.91
C SER A 525 17.42 3.69 -0.36
N THR A 526 17.42 2.66 -1.21
CA THR A 526 17.33 1.26 -0.78
C THR A 526 18.23 0.35 -1.62
N ARG A 527 18.92 -0.59 -0.96
CA ARG A 527 19.65 -1.69 -1.61
C ARG A 527 19.26 -2.99 -0.94
N VAL A 528 18.81 -3.95 -1.73
CA VAL A 528 18.58 -5.34 -1.31
C VAL A 528 19.69 -6.21 -1.89
N THR A 529 20.46 -6.87 -1.04
CA THR A 529 21.55 -7.77 -1.43
C THR A 529 21.19 -9.20 -1.06
N LEU A 530 21.29 -10.10 -2.03
CA LEU A 530 21.01 -11.53 -1.91
C LEU A 530 22.29 -12.33 -2.19
N GLN A 531 22.74 -13.13 -1.23
CA GLN A 531 23.70 -14.20 -1.51
C GLN A 531 22.93 -15.39 -2.08
N LEU A 532 23.07 -15.66 -3.38
CA LEU A 532 22.27 -16.69 -4.06
C LEU A 532 22.72 -18.11 -3.66
N LYS A 533 21.77 -19.05 -3.61
CA LYS A 533 22.04 -20.48 -3.42
C LYS A 533 22.61 -21.09 -4.71
N ASP A 534 23.47 -22.08 -4.59
CA ASP A 534 24.09 -22.73 -5.76
C ASP A 534 23.08 -23.43 -6.69
N ASP A 535 21.98 -23.93 -6.15
CA ASP A 535 20.95 -24.70 -6.88
C ASP A 535 19.98 -23.85 -7.69
N VAL A 536 19.89 -22.54 -7.39
CA VAL A 536 19.00 -21.60 -8.10
C VAL A 536 19.71 -20.77 -9.14
N ILE A 537 21.04 -20.86 -9.23
CA ILE A 537 21.83 -20.07 -10.19
C ILE A 537 21.83 -20.80 -11.54
N PRO A 538 21.27 -20.20 -12.60
CA PRO A 538 21.37 -20.77 -13.94
C PRO A 538 22.84 -20.87 -14.36
N GLN A 539 23.21 -21.91 -15.11
CA GLN A 539 24.59 -22.10 -15.56
C GLN A 539 25.12 -20.84 -16.27
N GLY A 540 26.15 -20.21 -15.70
CA GLY A 540 26.71 -18.96 -16.22
C GLY A 540 25.71 -17.81 -16.29
N LEU A 541 24.72 -17.74 -15.38
CA LEU A 541 23.62 -16.75 -15.39
C LEU A 541 22.85 -16.72 -16.72
N SER A 542 22.78 -17.89 -17.38
CA SER A 542 22.07 -18.06 -18.64
C SER A 542 20.79 -18.86 -18.41
N PHE A 543 19.67 -18.22 -18.70
CA PHE A 543 18.33 -18.75 -18.51
C PHE A 543 17.94 -19.64 -19.67
N LYS A 544 17.33 -20.77 -19.34
CA LYS A 544 16.82 -21.71 -20.32
C LYS A 544 15.48 -21.23 -20.87
N VAL A 545 15.38 -21.05 -22.18
CA VAL A 545 14.17 -20.61 -22.86
C VAL A 545 13.75 -21.65 -23.90
N ARG A 546 12.44 -21.92 -23.95
CA ARG A 546 11.86 -22.92 -24.86
C ARG A 546 10.93 -22.24 -25.84
N THR A 547 11.14 -22.48 -27.13
CA THR A 547 10.15 -22.12 -28.16
C THR A 547 8.99 -23.12 -28.10
N PRO A 548 7.74 -22.66 -28.24
CA PRO A 548 6.54 -23.50 -28.09
C PRO A 548 6.26 -24.39 -29.31
N ARG A 549 7.21 -24.53 -30.24
CA ARG A 549 7.08 -25.39 -31.43
C ARG A 549 7.38 -26.84 -31.06
N MET A 550 6.56 -27.76 -31.57
CA MET A 550 6.85 -29.20 -31.45
C MET A 550 8.20 -29.52 -32.11
N GLY A 551 9.09 -30.16 -31.34
CA GLY A 551 10.43 -30.53 -31.80
C GLY A 551 11.48 -29.42 -31.78
N ALA A 552 11.14 -28.21 -31.31
CA ALA A 552 12.09 -27.10 -31.30
C ALA A 552 13.12 -27.22 -30.15
N GLN A 553 14.35 -26.80 -30.48
CA GLN A 553 15.49 -26.87 -29.57
C GLN A 553 15.39 -25.77 -28.49
N GLU A 554 15.85 -26.13 -27.30
CA GLU A 554 16.01 -25.21 -26.18
C GLU A 554 17.22 -24.32 -26.44
N PHE A 555 17.14 -23.04 -26.05
CA PHE A 555 18.24 -22.11 -26.17
C PHE A 555 18.46 -21.36 -24.85
N PHE A 556 19.65 -20.77 -24.70
CA PHE A 556 20.08 -20.09 -23.49
C PHE A 556 20.18 -18.59 -23.72
N VAL A 557 19.68 -17.81 -22.76
CA VAL A 557 19.63 -16.35 -22.81
C VAL A 557 20.34 -15.77 -21.59
N PRO A 558 21.32 -14.86 -21.74
CA PRO A 558 22.01 -14.26 -20.62
C PRO A 558 21.07 -13.36 -19.79
N LEU A 559 21.37 -13.18 -18.50
CA LEU A 559 20.61 -12.34 -17.58
C LEU A 559 20.25 -10.96 -18.14
N GLY A 560 21.18 -10.28 -18.83
CA GLY A 560 20.93 -8.96 -19.39
C GLY A 560 19.80 -8.92 -20.42
N ALA A 561 19.76 -9.90 -21.33
CA ALA A 561 18.67 -10.00 -22.31
C ALA A 561 17.34 -10.41 -21.65
N MET A 562 17.40 -11.28 -20.63
CA MET A 562 16.22 -11.65 -19.85
C MET A 562 15.64 -10.45 -19.10
N LEU A 563 16.48 -9.63 -18.47
CA LEU A 563 16.08 -8.40 -17.80
C LEU A 563 15.54 -7.36 -18.79
N GLN A 564 16.14 -7.18 -19.97
CA GLN A 564 15.58 -6.28 -21.00
C GLN A 564 14.15 -6.65 -21.39
N ARG A 565 13.86 -7.96 -21.53
CA ARG A 565 12.50 -8.44 -21.76
C ARG A 565 11.60 -8.23 -20.53
N LEU A 566 12.14 -8.33 -19.32
CA LEU A 566 11.39 -8.07 -18.08
C LEU A 566 10.79 -6.69 -18.03
N VAL A 567 11.65 -5.70 -18.25
CA VAL A 567 11.36 -4.30 -17.97
C VAL A 567 10.83 -3.57 -19.20
N ALA A 568 10.36 -4.31 -20.20
CA ALA A 568 10.02 -3.79 -21.52
C ALA A 568 8.93 -2.70 -21.52
N GLY A 569 8.05 -2.68 -20.52
CA GLY A 569 6.98 -1.69 -20.35
C GLY A 569 7.18 -0.78 -19.15
N LEU A 570 8.37 -0.76 -18.55
CA LEU A 570 8.60 -0.13 -17.25
C LEU A 570 8.77 1.38 -17.37
N ASP A 571 8.24 2.14 -16.43
CA ASP A 571 8.20 3.61 -16.43
C ASP A 571 9.37 4.27 -15.66
N VAL A 572 10.37 3.48 -15.26
CA VAL A 572 11.60 3.97 -14.63
C VAL A 572 12.84 3.38 -15.31
N GLN A 573 13.98 4.05 -15.13
CA GLN A 573 15.24 3.61 -15.72
C GLN A 573 15.74 2.34 -15.05
N VAL A 574 16.28 1.41 -15.84
CA VAL A 574 16.85 0.16 -15.32
C VAL A 574 18.24 -0.05 -15.88
N TYR A 575 19.20 -0.26 -14.98
CA TYR A 575 20.60 -0.53 -15.28
C TYR A 575 21.00 -1.93 -14.82
N LEU A 576 21.94 -2.53 -15.53
CA LEU A 576 22.65 -3.75 -15.14
C LEU A 576 24.13 -3.45 -14.96
N GLU A 577 24.71 -3.92 -13.85
CA GLU A 577 26.12 -3.82 -13.54
C GLU A 577 26.70 -5.23 -13.31
N GLN A 578 27.67 -5.64 -14.13
CA GLN A 578 28.32 -6.94 -14.04
C GLN A 578 29.84 -6.80 -14.19
N GLY A 579 30.61 -7.56 -13.40
CA GLY A 579 32.07 -7.63 -13.57
C GLY A 579 32.80 -6.35 -13.16
N ASP A 580 33.26 -5.56 -14.14
CA ASP A 580 34.16 -4.42 -13.99
C ASP A 580 33.51 -3.14 -13.41
N GLY A 581 32.20 -3.21 -13.11
CA GLY A 581 31.42 -2.11 -12.53
C GLY A 581 30.80 -1.16 -13.56
N ALA A 582 30.90 -1.46 -14.86
CA ALA A 582 30.23 -0.66 -15.88
C ALA A 582 28.70 -0.83 -15.82
N LYS A 583 27.96 0.30 -15.78
CA LYS A 583 26.50 0.31 -15.83
C LYS A 583 26.00 0.26 -17.28
N LEU A 584 25.31 -0.81 -17.65
CA LEU A 584 24.59 -0.96 -18.90
C LEU A 584 23.13 -0.54 -18.75
N LEU A 585 22.67 0.44 -19.52
CA LEU A 585 21.26 0.82 -19.56
C LEU A 585 20.44 -0.29 -20.26
N LEU A 586 19.54 -0.94 -19.52
CA LEU A 586 18.63 -1.94 -20.05
C LEU A 586 17.30 -1.33 -20.50
N HIS A 587 16.80 -0.32 -19.77
CA HIS A 587 15.54 0.36 -20.10
C HIS A 587 15.59 1.84 -19.74
N PRO A 588 15.15 2.76 -20.62
CA PRO A 588 15.24 4.20 -20.39
C PRO A 588 14.11 4.79 -19.52
N GLY A 589 13.13 3.98 -19.11
CA GLY A 589 11.95 4.42 -18.35
C GLY A 589 10.88 5.13 -19.20
N THR A 590 11.08 5.19 -20.51
CA THR A 590 10.15 5.77 -21.47
C THR A 590 10.00 4.85 -22.67
N PRO A 591 8.95 5.01 -23.50
CA PRO A 591 8.84 4.28 -24.75
C PRO A 591 10.12 4.36 -25.60
N ALA A 592 10.49 3.25 -26.23
CA ALA A 592 11.72 3.17 -26.99
C ALA A 592 11.72 4.15 -28.17
N LYS A 593 12.77 4.98 -28.27
CA LYS A 593 12.99 5.88 -29.42
C LYS A 593 13.30 5.08 -30.70
N ASP A 594 14.10 4.03 -30.57
CA ASP A 594 14.36 3.06 -31.64
C ASP A 594 13.53 1.78 -31.37
N VAL A 595 12.33 1.75 -31.96
CA VAL A 595 11.39 0.65 -31.81
C VAL A 595 11.94 -0.65 -32.43
N HIS A 596 12.80 -0.56 -33.45
CA HIS A 596 13.37 -1.73 -34.11
C HIS A 596 14.40 -2.43 -33.20
N ASP A 597 15.33 -1.66 -32.64
CA ASP A 597 16.31 -2.18 -31.67
C ASP A 597 15.62 -2.76 -30.43
N TRP A 598 14.63 -2.04 -29.89
CA TRP A 598 13.84 -2.50 -28.75
C TRP A 598 13.09 -3.81 -29.03
N LEU A 599 12.38 -3.92 -30.17
CA LEU A 599 11.67 -5.16 -30.54
C LEU A 599 12.64 -6.34 -30.71
N LYS A 600 13.83 -6.11 -31.27
CA LYS A 600 14.86 -7.16 -31.40
C LYS A 600 15.32 -7.68 -30.05
N LYS A 601 15.58 -6.78 -29.10
CA LYS A 601 16.02 -7.10 -27.74
C LYS A 601 14.98 -7.88 -26.97
N ILE A 602 13.73 -7.38 -26.92
CA ILE A 602 12.69 -8.05 -26.14
C ILE A 602 12.31 -9.40 -26.74
N SER A 603 12.48 -9.62 -28.06
CA SER A 603 12.08 -10.87 -28.74
C SER A 603 13.12 -11.97 -28.78
N PHE A 604 14.27 -11.79 -28.11
CA PHE A 604 15.41 -12.72 -28.17
C PHE A 604 15.89 -13.02 -29.60
N SER A 605 15.62 -12.12 -30.56
CA SER A 605 15.94 -12.34 -31.96
C SER A 605 17.43 -12.59 -32.20
N GLU A 606 18.30 -12.02 -31.37
CA GLU A 606 19.76 -12.20 -31.43
C GLU A 606 20.22 -13.63 -31.06
N PHE A 607 19.41 -14.36 -30.29
CA PHE A 607 19.73 -15.72 -29.81
C PHE A 607 19.04 -16.82 -30.62
N LEU A 608 18.12 -16.44 -31.52
CA LEU A 608 17.42 -17.36 -32.41
C LEU A 608 18.20 -17.47 -33.73
N ASN A 609 18.66 -18.67 -34.06
CA ASN A 609 19.37 -18.94 -35.32
C ASN A 609 18.45 -18.70 -36.54
N GLY A 610 18.60 -17.57 -37.24
CA GLY A 610 18.00 -17.34 -38.55
C GLY A 610 17.75 -15.86 -38.88
N ASP A 611 18.15 -15.44 -40.10
CA ASP A 611 17.87 -14.12 -40.70
C ASP A 611 16.36 -13.77 -40.75
N GLU A 612 15.50 -14.80 -40.67
CA GLU A 612 14.06 -14.64 -40.79
C GLU A 612 13.41 -13.73 -39.73
N SER A 613 13.94 -13.65 -38.50
CA SER A 613 13.33 -12.84 -37.44
C SER A 613 13.53 -11.33 -37.66
N ALA A 614 14.66 -10.93 -38.25
CA ALA A 614 15.02 -9.53 -38.45
C ALA A 614 14.19 -8.88 -39.57
N ASP A 615 13.91 -9.60 -40.66
CA ASP A 615 13.04 -9.11 -41.74
C ASP A 615 11.56 -9.11 -41.33
N LYS A 616 11.15 -10.06 -40.48
CA LYS A 616 9.80 -10.12 -39.91
C LYS A 616 9.44 -8.88 -39.07
N VAL A 617 10.39 -8.29 -38.35
CA VAL A 617 10.13 -7.08 -37.52
C VAL A 617 9.95 -5.81 -38.37
N ARG A 618 10.62 -5.71 -39.53
CA ARG A 618 10.64 -4.50 -40.38
C ARG A 618 9.26 -4.08 -40.90
N GLY A 619 8.39 -5.03 -41.26
CA GLY A 619 7.04 -4.74 -41.75
C GLY A 619 6.09 -4.20 -40.67
N HIS A 620 6.32 -4.53 -39.40
CA HIS A 620 5.42 -4.17 -38.30
C HIS A 620 5.81 -2.86 -37.60
N ILE A 621 7.09 -2.48 -37.63
CA ILE A 621 7.60 -1.26 -36.96
C ILE A 621 6.83 0.01 -37.37
N GLN A 622 6.51 0.14 -38.65
CA GLN A 622 5.81 1.35 -39.15
C GLN A 622 4.42 1.53 -38.53
N ARG A 623 3.79 0.42 -38.11
CA ARG A 623 2.46 0.39 -37.51
C ARG A 623 2.48 0.43 -35.99
N MET A 624 3.64 0.38 -35.34
CA MET A 624 3.72 0.46 -33.88
C MET A 624 3.11 1.76 -33.38
N ARG A 625 2.12 1.65 -32.48
CA ARG A 625 1.40 2.78 -31.89
C ARG A 625 1.24 2.58 -30.38
N PRO A 626 1.30 3.66 -29.60
CA PRO A 626 0.99 3.59 -28.18
C PRO A 626 -0.50 3.27 -27.99
N ILE A 627 -0.80 2.52 -26.93
CA ILE A 627 -2.16 2.35 -26.41
C ILE A 627 -2.28 3.28 -25.22
N THR A 628 -3.24 4.20 -25.24
CA THR A 628 -3.35 5.28 -24.23
C THR A 628 -4.73 5.33 -23.59
N VAL A 629 -4.76 5.67 -22.30
CA VAL A 629 -5.96 5.91 -21.50
C VAL A 629 -5.81 7.28 -20.84
N GLY A 630 -6.47 8.29 -21.40
CA GLY A 630 -6.18 9.68 -21.05
C GLY A 630 -4.73 10.03 -21.42
N ASP A 631 -3.95 10.47 -20.41
CA ASP A 631 -2.53 10.81 -20.58
C ASP A 631 -1.58 9.61 -20.31
N GLU A 632 -2.10 8.46 -19.89
CA GLU A 632 -1.31 7.30 -19.49
C GLU A 632 -1.14 6.31 -20.66
N GLN A 633 0.10 5.90 -20.93
CA GLN A 633 0.38 4.87 -21.94
C GLN A 633 0.39 3.48 -21.30
N ILE A 634 -0.56 2.63 -21.69
CA ILE A 634 -0.72 1.26 -21.21
C ILE A 634 -0.19 0.20 -22.18
N GLY A 635 0.46 0.60 -23.27
CA GLY A 635 1.06 -0.33 -24.22
C GLY A 635 1.78 0.36 -25.37
N LEU A 636 2.61 -0.40 -26.07
CA LEU A 636 3.22 -0.01 -27.33
C LEU A 636 3.21 -1.25 -28.22
N ALA A 637 2.31 -1.28 -29.21
CA ALA A 637 2.06 -2.49 -29.97
C ALA A 637 1.70 -2.22 -31.43
N ALA A 638 1.67 -3.28 -32.23
CA ALA A 638 1.06 -3.34 -33.56
C ALA A 638 0.30 -4.67 -33.74
N LEU A 639 -0.78 -4.68 -34.54
CA LEU A 639 -1.46 -5.94 -34.89
C LEU A 639 -0.53 -6.87 -35.69
N SER A 640 -0.53 -8.15 -35.35
CA SER A 640 0.32 -9.17 -35.98
C SER A 640 -0.42 -9.88 -37.10
N LEU A 641 0.20 -9.95 -38.29
CA LEU A 641 -0.31 -10.66 -39.47
C LEU A 641 0.55 -11.89 -39.81
N MET A 642 1.47 -12.27 -38.93
CA MET A 642 2.52 -13.23 -39.23
C MET A 642 2.00 -14.63 -39.54
N HIS A 643 2.55 -15.24 -40.60
CA HIS A 643 2.16 -16.54 -41.14
C HIS A 643 2.77 -17.77 -40.44
N ALA A 644 3.79 -17.59 -39.59
CA ALA A 644 4.54 -18.71 -38.97
C ALA A 644 4.63 -18.58 -37.44
N ASP A 645 4.50 -19.74 -36.79
CA ASP A 645 4.13 -19.95 -35.38
C ASP A 645 5.11 -19.36 -34.34
N ARG A 646 4.53 -18.66 -33.36
CA ARG A 646 5.01 -18.29 -32.01
C ARG A 646 6.46 -17.84 -31.84
N GLY A 647 6.66 -16.53 -31.99
CA GLY A 647 7.87 -15.84 -31.55
C GLY A 647 7.74 -15.25 -30.13
N PHE A 648 8.81 -14.63 -29.64
CA PHE A 648 8.80 -13.83 -28.41
C PHE A 648 8.42 -12.36 -28.71
N LEU A 649 7.64 -12.10 -29.75
CA LEU A 649 7.39 -10.74 -30.26
C LEU A 649 6.32 -9.97 -29.47
N SER A 650 5.56 -10.65 -28.62
CA SER A 650 4.54 -10.05 -27.77
C SER A 650 4.77 -10.32 -26.29
N LEU A 651 4.32 -9.38 -25.48
CA LEU A 651 4.44 -9.38 -24.03
C LEU A 651 3.17 -8.84 -23.39
N PHE A 652 2.70 -9.54 -22.36
CA PHE A 652 1.82 -8.93 -21.38
C PHE A 652 2.65 -8.50 -20.17
N THR A 653 2.38 -7.29 -19.71
CA THR A 653 3.04 -6.73 -18.52
C THR A 653 2.02 -6.47 -17.42
N VAL A 654 2.50 -6.37 -16.19
CA VAL A 654 1.74 -5.89 -15.02
C VAL A 654 2.58 -4.84 -14.33
N GLY A 655 2.15 -3.59 -14.37
CA GLY A 655 2.97 -2.47 -13.88
C GLY A 655 4.27 -2.31 -14.67
N GLY A 656 4.23 -2.61 -15.96
CA GLY A 656 5.37 -2.51 -16.88
C GLY A 656 6.36 -3.68 -16.84
N LEU A 657 6.18 -4.63 -15.92
CA LEU A 657 6.98 -5.84 -15.80
C LEU A 657 6.34 -7.03 -16.52
N ALA A 658 7.09 -7.73 -17.37
CA ALA A 658 6.60 -8.92 -18.06
C ALA A 658 6.12 -10.01 -17.08
N VAL A 659 4.92 -10.55 -17.30
CA VAL A 659 4.32 -11.59 -16.44
C VAL A 659 5.19 -12.84 -16.41
N ASN A 660 5.59 -13.30 -17.60
CA ASN A 660 6.53 -14.40 -17.80
C ASN A 660 7.40 -14.11 -19.04
N PRO A 661 8.71 -13.88 -18.87
CA PRO A 661 9.61 -13.47 -19.94
C PRO A 661 10.10 -14.67 -20.76
N SER A 662 10.10 -15.88 -20.20
CA SER A 662 10.55 -17.08 -20.87
C SER A 662 9.41 -17.74 -21.64
N ALA A 663 8.16 -17.32 -21.41
CA ALA A 663 7.01 -17.72 -22.20
C ALA A 663 6.98 -16.99 -23.56
N SER A 664 6.57 -17.75 -24.58
CA SER A 664 6.11 -17.18 -25.84
C SER A 664 4.84 -16.37 -25.61
N GLY A 665 4.75 -15.18 -26.21
CA GLY A 665 3.56 -14.34 -26.12
C GLY A 665 2.41 -14.84 -27.01
N GLN A 666 1.34 -14.05 -27.07
CA GLN A 666 0.23 -14.27 -27.99
C GLN A 666 0.56 -13.76 -29.39
N ASP A 667 0.10 -14.46 -30.42
CA ASP A 667 0.46 -14.10 -31.79
C ASP A 667 -0.45 -13.02 -32.40
N SER A 668 -1.40 -12.43 -31.67
CA SER A 668 -2.35 -11.43 -32.17
C SER A 668 -1.75 -10.02 -32.32
N PHE A 669 -0.69 -9.72 -31.59
CA PHE A 669 0.02 -8.45 -31.65
C PHE A 669 1.54 -8.64 -31.52
N ILE A 670 2.28 -7.56 -31.72
CA ILE A 670 3.72 -7.43 -31.50
C ILE A 670 3.93 -6.22 -30.58
N GLY A 671 4.87 -6.30 -29.64
CA GLY A 671 5.12 -5.27 -28.63
C GLY A 671 4.64 -5.68 -27.24
N TYR A 672 4.17 -4.73 -26.43
CA TYR A 672 3.62 -5.03 -25.11
C TYR A 672 2.27 -4.34 -24.86
N ILE A 673 1.45 -4.99 -24.03
CA ILE A 673 0.21 -4.46 -23.48
C ILE A 673 0.23 -4.70 -21.96
N ASP A 674 0.07 -3.63 -21.18
CA ASP A 674 -0.01 -3.70 -19.72
C ASP A 674 -1.43 -4.07 -19.28
N CYS A 675 -1.51 -4.96 -18.30
CA CYS A 675 -2.75 -5.47 -17.76
C CYS A 675 -2.77 -5.30 -16.23
N PRO A 676 -3.95 -5.11 -15.63
CA PRO A 676 -4.07 -5.16 -14.18
C PRO A 676 -3.78 -6.58 -13.65
N PRO A 677 -3.25 -6.70 -12.43
CA PRO A 677 -3.00 -8.00 -11.81
C PRO A 677 -4.32 -8.71 -11.47
N LEU A 678 -4.50 -9.97 -11.91
CA LEU A 678 -5.65 -10.80 -11.54
C LEU A 678 -5.47 -11.49 -10.17
N THR A 679 -4.24 -11.92 -9.85
CA THR A 679 -3.92 -12.68 -8.64
C THR A 679 -2.60 -12.22 -8.01
N ALA A 680 -2.27 -12.71 -6.81
CA ALA A 680 -0.96 -12.49 -6.19
C ALA A 680 0.22 -13.01 -7.02
N LYS A 681 0.00 -14.00 -7.90
CA LYS A 681 0.99 -14.48 -8.88
C LYS A 681 1.25 -13.47 -10.00
N ARG A 682 0.38 -12.45 -10.09
CA ARG A 682 0.33 -11.43 -11.14
C ARG A 682 0.02 -12.03 -12.51
N ASN A 683 -0.89 -13.01 -12.56
CA ASN A 683 -1.44 -13.51 -13.81
C ASN A 683 -2.21 -12.39 -14.52
N GLN A 684 -2.16 -12.38 -15.85
CA GLN A 684 -2.95 -11.45 -16.66
C GLN A 684 -4.44 -11.80 -16.62
N VAL A 685 -5.29 -10.77 -16.69
CA VAL A 685 -6.70 -10.93 -17.09
C VAL A 685 -6.78 -11.29 -18.58
N ALA A 686 -7.89 -11.89 -19.02
CA ALA A 686 -8.16 -11.96 -20.45
C ALA A 686 -8.34 -10.54 -20.99
N LEU A 687 -7.90 -10.26 -22.21
CA LEU A 687 -7.96 -8.91 -22.80
C LEU A 687 -9.38 -8.33 -22.75
N LYS A 688 -10.39 -9.15 -23.05
CA LYS A 688 -11.82 -8.77 -22.95
C LYS A 688 -12.29 -8.33 -21.56
N ASP A 689 -11.59 -8.75 -20.50
CA ASP A 689 -11.91 -8.42 -19.11
C ASP A 689 -11.04 -7.24 -18.61
N HIS A 690 -10.29 -6.60 -19.50
CA HIS A 690 -9.47 -5.44 -19.18
C HIS A 690 -10.36 -4.22 -18.85
N PRO A 691 -10.10 -3.48 -17.76
CA PRO A 691 -10.89 -2.31 -17.39
C PRO A 691 -11.00 -1.24 -18.48
N ASN A 692 -9.95 -1.11 -19.28
CA ASN A 692 -9.85 -0.17 -20.42
C ASN A 692 -9.91 -0.93 -21.77
N PHE A 693 -10.74 -1.98 -21.87
CA PHE A 693 -10.84 -2.78 -23.10
C PHE A 693 -11.33 -1.94 -24.29
N GLN A 694 -12.17 -0.94 -24.05
CA GLN A 694 -12.67 -0.07 -25.12
C GLN A 694 -11.54 0.72 -25.80
N GLU A 695 -10.60 1.28 -25.03
CA GLU A 695 -9.44 2.00 -25.55
C GLU A 695 -8.50 1.06 -26.33
N ILE A 696 -8.32 -0.17 -25.85
CA ILE A 696 -7.56 -1.20 -26.55
C ILE A 696 -8.25 -1.58 -27.88
N SER A 697 -9.57 -1.72 -27.88
CA SER A 697 -10.35 -2.04 -29.09
C SER A 697 -10.27 -0.91 -30.12
N ASN A 698 -10.41 0.35 -29.69
CA ASN A 698 -10.24 1.54 -30.55
C ASN A 698 -8.84 1.59 -31.18
N TRP A 699 -7.80 1.24 -30.42
CA TRP A 699 -6.44 1.11 -30.95
C TRP A 699 -6.35 0.02 -32.04
N ALA A 700 -7.01 -1.13 -31.86
CA ALA A 700 -7.02 -2.18 -32.86
C ALA A 700 -7.76 -1.76 -34.15
N GLU A 701 -8.81 -0.93 -34.04
CA GLU A 701 -9.47 -0.31 -35.20
C GLU A 701 -8.54 0.68 -35.94
N GLU A 702 -7.78 1.49 -35.21
CA GLU A 702 -6.75 2.36 -35.81
C GLU A 702 -5.72 1.53 -36.58
N GLN A 703 -5.24 0.44 -35.99
CA GLN A 703 -4.31 -0.49 -36.63
C GLN A 703 -4.89 -1.07 -37.92
N LEU A 704 -6.18 -1.44 -37.93
CA LEU A 704 -6.86 -1.91 -39.13
C LEU A 704 -6.89 -0.82 -40.23
N GLY A 705 -7.14 0.44 -39.86
CA GLY A 705 -7.03 1.57 -40.78
C GLY A 705 -5.64 1.73 -41.40
N LEU A 706 -4.57 1.56 -40.60
CA LEU A 706 -3.20 1.58 -41.10
C LEU A 706 -2.92 0.43 -42.06
N ILE A 707 -3.36 -0.79 -41.74
CA ILE A 707 -3.22 -1.96 -42.59
C ILE A 707 -3.92 -1.75 -43.94
N ARG A 708 -5.15 -1.21 -43.94
CA ARG A 708 -5.88 -0.85 -45.17
C ARG A 708 -5.11 0.12 -46.06
N SER A 709 -4.45 1.12 -45.47
CA SER A 709 -3.69 2.11 -46.25
C SER A 709 -2.40 1.58 -46.88
N GLN A 710 -1.83 0.51 -46.31
CA GLN A 710 -0.62 -0.15 -46.84
C GLN A 710 -0.94 -1.19 -47.93
N GLY A 711 -2.20 -1.59 -48.05
CA GLY A 711 -2.64 -2.68 -48.92
C GLY A 711 -2.51 -4.03 -48.20
N LEU A 712 -3.56 -4.85 -48.31
CA LEU A 712 -3.65 -6.15 -47.66
C LEU A 712 -3.62 -7.24 -48.73
N ASP A 713 -2.60 -8.09 -48.72
CA ASP A 713 -2.59 -9.24 -49.60
C ASP A 713 -3.59 -10.32 -49.13
N PRO A 714 -4.06 -11.21 -50.04
CA PRO A 714 -5.08 -12.20 -49.69
C PRO A 714 -4.68 -13.18 -48.58
N ILE A 715 -3.38 -13.45 -48.40
CA ILE A 715 -2.89 -14.36 -47.37
C ILE A 715 -2.93 -13.64 -46.02
N ASP A 716 -2.39 -12.42 -45.93
CA ASP A 716 -2.48 -11.57 -44.73
C ASP A 716 -3.95 -11.36 -44.30
N ALA A 717 -4.86 -11.21 -45.27
CA ALA A 717 -6.30 -11.09 -45.02
C ALA A 717 -6.91 -12.33 -44.34
N CYS A 718 -6.28 -13.51 -44.45
CA CYS A 718 -6.71 -14.72 -43.75
C CYS A 718 -6.26 -14.74 -42.28
N PHE A 719 -5.14 -14.07 -41.95
CA PHE A 719 -4.61 -13.99 -40.58
C PHE A 719 -5.27 -12.86 -39.78
N LEU A 720 -5.66 -11.77 -40.45
CA LEU A 720 -6.27 -10.60 -39.84
C LEU A 720 -7.47 -10.93 -38.91
N PRO A 721 -8.46 -11.78 -39.29
CA PRO A 721 -9.57 -12.13 -38.40
C PRO A 721 -9.14 -12.75 -37.08
N HIS A 722 -8.07 -13.55 -37.10
CA HIS A 722 -7.56 -14.22 -35.91
C HIS A 722 -6.91 -13.24 -34.94
N ALA A 723 -6.33 -12.14 -35.44
CA ALA A 723 -5.78 -11.08 -34.61
C ALA A 723 -6.90 -10.19 -34.05
N LEU A 724 -7.84 -9.76 -34.89
CA LEU A 724 -8.93 -8.85 -34.51
C LEU A 724 -9.91 -9.43 -33.49
N ALA A 725 -10.16 -10.75 -33.54
CA ALA A 725 -11.06 -11.43 -32.61
C ALA A 725 -10.67 -11.26 -31.13
N GLU A 726 -9.37 -11.16 -30.83
CA GLU A 726 -8.86 -10.93 -29.47
C GLU A 726 -9.16 -9.52 -28.94
N PHE A 727 -9.40 -8.56 -29.86
CA PHE A 727 -9.63 -7.15 -29.56
C PHE A 727 -11.10 -6.72 -29.77
N GLY A 728 -11.99 -7.68 -30.08
CA GLY A 728 -13.41 -7.40 -30.27
C GLY A 728 -13.74 -6.56 -31.51
N VAL A 729 -12.84 -6.54 -32.50
CA VAL A 729 -13.04 -5.77 -33.74
C VAL A 729 -13.63 -6.68 -34.82
N ASP A 730 -14.67 -6.20 -35.50
CA ASP A 730 -15.36 -6.94 -36.56
C ASP A 730 -14.43 -7.17 -37.78
N PRO A 731 -14.07 -8.43 -38.10
CA PRO A 731 -13.18 -8.71 -39.20
C PRO A 731 -13.90 -8.84 -40.55
N ARG A 732 -15.24 -8.87 -40.61
CA ARG A 732 -16.00 -9.16 -41.84
C ARG A 732 -15.63 -8.28 -43.05
N PRO A 733 -15.40 -6.96 -42.92
CA PRO A 733 -15.16 -6.10 -44.08
C PRO A 733 -13.87 -6.42 -44.86
N ASP A 734 -12.80 -6.80 -44.17
CA ASP A 734 -11.47 -7.00 -44.76
C ASP A 734 -10.97 -8.45 -44.65
N GLY A 735 -11.58 -9.23 -43.76
CA GLY A 735 -11.19 -10.59 -43.44
C GLY A 735 -11.52 -11.59 -44.54
N MET A 736 -10.59 -12.49 -44.76
CA MET A 736 -10.74 -13.65 -45.62
C MET A 736 -10.60 -14.94 -44.81
N ILE A 737 -11.07 -16.04 -45.39
CA ILE A 737 -10.91 -17.38 -44.84
C ILE A 737 -10.43 -18.34 -45.92
N LEU A 738 -9.72 -19.38 -45.51
CA LEU A 738 -9.25 -20.45 -46.37
C LEU A 738 -10.24 -21.62 -46.31
N LEU A 739 -10.72 -22.06 -47.47
CA LEU A 739 -11.60 -23.21 -47.61
C LEU A 739 -10.96 -24.27 -48.51
N ALA A 740 -11.19 -25.55 -48.23
CA ALA A 740 -10.91 -26.66 -49.13
C ALA A 740 -12.20 -27.25 -49.70
N LEU A 741 -12.22 -27.45 -51.01
CA LEU A 741 -13.34 -28.04 -51.75
C LEU A 741 -13.19 -29.57 -51.86
N ASP A 742 -14.21 -30.27 -52.37
CA ASP A 742 -14.25 -31.74 -52.49
C ASP A 742 -13.08 -32.34 -53.30
N ASP A 743 -12.57 -31.60 -54.28
CA ASP A 743 -11.42 -31.98 -55.10
C ASP A 743 -10.07 -31.73 -54.41
N GLY A 744 -10.09 -31.26 -53.14
CA GLY A 744 -8.92 -30.87 -52.36
C GLY A 744 -8.34 -29.50 -52.75
N LYS A 745 -8.96 -28.78 -53.70
CA LYS A 745 -8.51 -27.44 -54.10
C LYS A 745 -8.80 -26.43 -52.99
N GLN A 746 -7.79 -25.62 -52.67
CA GLN A 746 -7.92 -24.55 -51.70
C GLN A 746 -8.32 -23.24 -52.37
N VAL A 747 -9.26 -22.52 -51.76
CA VAL A 747 -9.75 -21.23 -52.21
C VAL A 747 -9.78 -20.25 -51.03
N ILE A 748 -9.38 -19.00 -51.28
CA ILE A 748 -9.47 -17.90 -50.33
C ILE A 748 -10.74 -17.12 -50.65
N VAL A 749 -11.54 -16.83 -49.63
CA VAL A 749 -12.86 -16.20 -49.79
C VAL A 749 -13.02 -15.10 -48.75
N LYS A 750 -13.62 -13.98 -49.13
CA LYS A 750 -14.05 -12.96 -48.18
C LYS A 750 -15.15 -13.48 -47.28
N ILE A 751 -15.10 -13.11 -46.00
CA ILE A 751 -16.14 -13.49 -45.03
C ILE A 751 -17.52 -12.97 -45.47
N THR A 752 -17.58 -11.79 -46.09
CA THR A 752 -18.81 -11.19 -46.63
C THR A 752 -19.43 -11.93 -47.82
N GLU A 753 -18.66 -12.76 -48.53
CA GLU A 753 -19.14 -13.51 -49.72
C GLU A 753 -19.64 -14.92 -49.36
N ILE A 754 -19.61 -15.29 -48.09
CA ILE A 754 -19.84 -16.67 -47.63
C ILE A 754 -21.26 -17.18 -47.87
N GLN A 755 -22.26 -16.30 -47.92
CA GLN A 755 -23.65 -16.66 -48.23
C GLN A 755 -23.75 -17.32 -49.61
N SER A 756 -22.99 -16.82 -50.59
CA SER A 756 -22.92 -17.39 -51.94
C SER A 756 -22.32 -18.80 -51.92
N ILE A 757 -21.38 -19.07 -51.02
CA ILE A 757 -20.78 -20.39 -50.85
C ILE A 757 -21.75 -21.34 -50.17
N LEU A 758 -22.38 -20.91 -49.07
CA LEU A 758 -23.36 -21.72 -48.33
C LEU A 758 -24.57 -22.09 -49.20
N SER A 759 -24.93 -21.24 -50.17
CA SER A 759 -25.96 -21.53 -51.17
C SER A 759 -25.55 -22.62 -52.16
N ALA A 760 -24.24 -22.83 -52.37
CA ALA A 760 -23.71 -23.87 -53.24
C ALA A 760 -23.42 -25.18 -52.48
N LYS A 761 -22.80 -25.08 -51.29
CA LYS A 761 -22.41 -26.23 -50.44
C LYS A 761 -22.38 -25.87 -48.96
N PRO A 762 -22.78 -26.78 -48.05
CA PRO A 762 -22.60 -26.60 -46.61
C PRO A 762 -21.12 -26.45 -46.21
N LEU A 763 -20.86 -25.72 -45.13
CA LEU A 763 -19.52 -25.59 -44.52
C LEU A 763 -19.29 -26.69 -43.48
N ALA A 764 -18.05 -27.15 -43.35
CA ALA A 764 -17.62 -28.07 -42.30
C ALA A 764 -16.46 -27.48 -41.50
N PHE A 765 -16.51 -27.64 -40.18
CA PHE A 765 -15.50 -27.25 -39.21
C PHE A 765 -15.03 -28.49 -38.46
N LEU A 766 -13.75 -28.86 -38.59
CA LEU A 766 -13.23 -30.05 -37.91
C LEU A 766 -13.07 -29.82 -36.42
N THR A 767 -13.46 -30.80 -35.61
CA THR A 767 -13.36 -30.79 -34.15
C THR A 767 -12.75 -32.10 -33.67
N SER A 768 -11.81 -32.05 -32.72
CA SER A 768 -11.35 -33.24 -31.98
C SER A 768 -12.24 -33.49 -30.75
N ASP A 769 -11.82 -34.36 -29.84
CA ASP A 769 -12.56 -34.76 -28.61
C ASP A 769 -13.01 -33.59 -27.70
N LEU A 770 -12.48 -32.38 -27.93
CA LEU A 770 -12.97 -31.13 -27.35
C LEU A 770 -13.89 -30.40 -28.37
N PRO A 771 -15.23 -30.58 -28.33
CA PRO A 771 -16.15 -30.17 -29.42
C PRO A 771 -16.34 -28.66 -29.59
N ASN A 772 -15.71 -27.84 -28.75
CA ASN A 772 -15.96 -26.40 -28.66
C ASN A 772 -14.94 -25.53 -29.42
N HIS A 773 -14.07 -26.12 -30.24
CA HIS A 773 -13.04 -25.41 -30.98
C HIS A 773 -12.69 -26.12 -32.29
N VAL A 774 -12.42 -25.36 -33.36
CA VAL A 774 -11.90 -25.94 -34.61
C VAL A 774 -10.51 -26.53 -34.35
N ASP A 775 -10.24 -27.75 -34.79
CA ASP A 775 -8.93 -28.40 -34.68
C ASP A 775 -8.00 -27.92 -35.81
N PRO A 776 -6.92 -27.18 -35.52
CA PRO A 776 -5.98 -26.71 -36.55
C PRO A 776 -4.90 -27.74 -36.89
N ASN A 777 -4.81 -28.85 -36.17
CA ASN A 777 -3.69 -29.80 -36.17
C ASN A 777 -4.08 -31.13 -36.85
N ASN A 778 -4.58 -31.06 -38.08
CA ASN A 778 -5.05 -32.23 -38.81
C ASN A 778 -4.53 -32.31 -40.25
N HIS A 779 -4.67 -33.49 -40.86
CA HIS A 779 -4.30 -33.75 -42.25
C HIS A 779 -5.52 -33.95 -43.17
N VAL A 780 -6.73 -33.68 -42.68
CA VAL A 780 -7.95 -33.82 -43.47
C VAL A 780 -7.99 -32.68 -44.48
N ARG A 781 -8.06 -33.02 -45.77
CA ARG A 781 -8.03 -32.04 -46.87
C ARG A 781 -9.35 -31.85 -47.59
N SER A 782 -10.35 -32.68 -47.30
CA SER A 782 -11.70 -32.52 -47.80
C SER A 782 -12.69 -33.28 -46.90
N VAL A 783 -13.94 -32.83 -46.91
CA VAL A 783 -15.07 -33.52 -46.26
C VAL A 783 -16.13 -33.65 -47.33
N SER A 784 -16.52 -34.88 -47.65
CA SER A 784 -17.40 -35.17 -48.79
C SER A 784 -18.68 -34.33 -48.74
N GLY A 785 -18.94 -33.57 -49.82
CA GLY A 785 -20.13 -32.75 -49.99
C GLY A 785 -20.09 -31.41 -49.24
N HIS A 786 -18.96 -31.04 -48.64
CA HIS A 786 -18.82 -29.84 -47.82
C HIS A 786 -17.60 -29.01 -48.25
N ALA A 787 -17.70 -27.69 -48.08
CA ALA A 787 -16.53 -26.82 -48.08
C ALA A 787 -15.91 -26.85 -46.68
N LEU A 788 -14.66 -27.34 -46.57
CA LEU A 788 -13.96 -27.49 -45.31
C LEU A 788 -13.25 -26.19 -44.93
N TYR A 789 -13.55 -25.60 -43.78
CA TYR A 789 -12.79 -24.48 -43.23
C TYR A 789 -11.41 -24.93 -42.75
N LEU A 790 -10.37 -24.27 -43.25
CA LEU A 790 -8.99 -24.50 -42.86
C LEU A 790 -8.51 -23.29 -42.03
N PRO A 791 -8.46 -23.40 -40.68
CA PRO A 791 -7.93 -22.33 -39.86
C PRO A 791 -6.44 -22.13 -40.16
N VAL A 792 -6.03 -20.90 -40.48
CA VAL A 792 -4.62 -20.58 -40.72
C VAL A 792 -3.83 -20.44 -39.42
N LYS A 793 -4.52 -20.31 -38.29
CA LYS A 793 -3.93 -20.12 -36.97
C LYS A 793 -4.91 -20.50 -35.86
N ASN A 794 -4.40 -20.85 -34.69
CA ASN A 794 -5.24 -21.07 -33.51
C ASN A 794 -5.56 -19.74 -32.80
N SER A 795 -6.84 -19.43 -32.55
CA SER A 795 -7.28 -18.22 -31.83
C SER A 795 -8.74 -18.34 -31.38
N SER A 796 -9.23 -17.39 -30.59
CA SER A 796 -10.65 -17.31 -30.20
C SER A 796 -11.61 -17.24 -31.40
N PHE A 797 -11.15 -16.80 -32.57
CA PHE A 797 -11.90 -16.79 -33.84
C PHE A 797 -12.42 -18.19 -34.23
N ASN A 798 -11.72 -19.25 -33.81
CA ASN A 798 -12.05 -20.65 -34.10
C ASN A 798 -12.95 -21.29 -33.03
N SER A 799 -13.54 -20.50 -32.13
CA SER A 799 -14.46 -21.05 -31.13
C SER A 799 -15.72 -21.63 -31.79
N LEU A 800 -16.10 -22.82 -31.34
CA LEU A 800 -17.35 -23.50 -31.66
C LEU A 800 -18.15 -23.78 -30.37
N LYS A 801 -18.04 -22.90 -29.39
CA LYS A 801 -18.87 -22.96 -28.19
C LYS A 801 -20.27 -22.42 -28.53
N PHE A 802 -21.33 -23.10 -28.07
CA PHE A 802 -22.72 -22.72 -28.34
C PHE A 802 -23.50 -22.57 -27.03
N GLU A 803 -24.45 -21.64 -27.03
CA GLU A 803 -25.52 -21.53 -26.04
C GLU A 803 -26.84 -21.84 -26.77
N GLY A 804 -27.34 -23.07 -26.58
CA GLY A 804 -28.43 -23.60 -27.41
C GLY A 804 -28.00 -23.81 -28.87
N SER A 805 -28.70 -23.18 -29.81
CA SER A 805 -28.42 -23.23 -31.26
C SER A 805 -27.56 -22.06 -31.75
N VAL A 806 -27.17 -21.13 -30.87
CA VAL A 806 -26.42 -19.92 -31.22
C VAL A 806 -24.96 -20.05 -30.76
N PRO A 807 -23.97 -19.72 -31.61
CA PRO A 807 -22.58 -19.60 -31.18
C PRO A 807 -22.43 -18.60 -30.02
N ALA A 808 -21.67 -18.96 -28.99
CA ALA A 808 -21.56 -18.18 -27.75
C ALA A 808 -20.45 -17.12 -27.78
N ASN A 809 -19.45 -17.27 -28.66
CA ASN A 809 -18.36 -16.30 -28.79
C ASN A 809 -18.67 -15.33 -29.93
N GLU A 810 -19.04 -14.09 -29.59
CA GLU A 810 -19.41 -13.02 -30.53
C GLU A 810 -18.28 -12.65 -31.51
N ASN A 811 -17.02 -12.98 -31.17
CA ASN A 811 -15.84 -12.73 -32.00
C ASN A 811 -15.39 -13.95 -32.82
N SER A 812 -16.19 -15.01 -32.89
CA SER A 812 -15.86 -16.24 -33.64
C SER A 812 -16.39 -16.22 -35.06
N LEU A 813 -15.72 -16.93 -35.97
CA LEU A 813 -16.21 -17.17 -37.33
C LEU A 813 -17.63 -17.76 -37.29
N ALA A 814 -17.86 -18.75 -36.44
CA ALA A 814 -19.18 -19.37 -36.31
C ALA A 814 -20.28 -18.35 -35.97
N TYR A 815 -20.00 -17.43 -35.04
CA TYR A 815 -20.93 -16.35 -34.71
C TYR A 815 -21.14 -15.38 -35.87
N PHE A 816 -20.06 -14.89 -36.50
CA PHE A 816 -20.19 -13.97 -37.63
C PHE A 816 -21.01 -14.57 -38.78
N LEU A 817 -20.85 -15.86 -39.06
CA LEU A 817 -21.64 -16.56 -40.07
C LEU A 817 -23.11 -16.70 -39.66
N HIS A 818 -23.36 -17.08 -38.41
CA HIS A 818 -24.71 -17.18 -37.86
C HIS A 818 -25.43 -15.82 -37.94
N ASP A 819 -24.80 -14.77 -37.42
CA ASP A 819 -25.32 -13.40 -37.40
C ASP A 819 -25.60 -12.87 -38.82
N THR A 820 -24.67 -13.08 -39.76
CA THR A 820 -24.84 -12.66 -41.16
C THR A 820 -26.03 -13.34 -41.83
N LEU A 821 -26.25 -14.63 -41.59
CA LEU A 821 -27.40 -15.38 -42.14
C LEU A 821 -28.73 -14.91 -41.53
N VAL A 822 -28.77 -14.75 -40.21
CA VAL A 822 -29.95 -14.25 -39.49
C VAL A 822 -30.32 -12.84 -39.95
N ALA A 823 -29.34 -11.95 -40.09
CA ALA A 823 -29.53 -10.60 -40.61
C ALA A 823 -30.07 -10.59 -42.06
N ALA A 824 -29.75 -11.60 -42.85
CA ALA A 824 -30.28 -11.80 -44.20
C ALA A 824 -31.66 -12.50 -44.24
N GLY A 825 -32.25 -12.84 -43.08
CA GLY A 825 -33.53 -13.55 -42.98
C GLY A 825 -33.45 -15.04 -43.32
N ILE A 826 -32.26 -15.64 -43.25
CA ILE A 826 -32.01 -17.05 -43.54
C ILE A 826 -31.79 -17.79 -42.20
N GLU A 827 -32.45 -18.92 -42.02
CA GLU A 827 -32.30 -19.74 -40.80
C GLU A 827 -31.03 -20.62 -40.87
N PRO A 828 -30.01 -20.37 -40.04
CA PRO A 828 -28.79 -21.18 -40.04
C PRO A 828 -29.03 -22.55 -39.40
N LYS A 829 -28.70 -23.63 -40.11
CA LYS A 829 -28.80 -25.01 -39.65
C LYS A 829 -27.43 -25.56 -39.28
N TRP A 830 -27.24 -25.83 -37.98
CA TRP A 830 -26.01 -26.42 -37.45
C TRP A 830 -26.18 -27.93 -37.27
N GLY A 831 -25.22 -28.72 -37.77
CA GLY A 831 -25.21 -30.18 -37.68
C GLY A 831 -23.86 -30.74 -37.24
N THR A 832 -23.76 -32.07 -37.15
CA THR A 832 -22.52 -32.77 -36.80
C THR A 832 -22.34 -34.02 -37.67
N ILE A 833 -21.10 -34.28 -38.07
CA ILE A 833 -20.66 -35.49 -38.77
C ILE A 833 -19.61 -36.16 -37.89
N GLU A 834 -19.81 -37.43 -37.56
CA GLU A 834 -18.85 -38.19 -36.76
C GLU A 834 -17.86 -38.95 -37.64
N GLY A 835 -16.62 -39.12 -37.15
CA GLY A 835 -15.64 -40.02 -37.78
C GLY A 835 -15.12 -39.55 -39.14
N VAL A 836 -14.77 -38.27 -39.23
CA VAL A 836 -14.27 -37.62 -40.45
C VAL A 836 -12.77 -37.87 -40.68
N GLY A 837 -12.04 -38.30 -39.65
CA GLY A 837 -10.63 -38.68 -39.76
C GLY A 837 -9.93 -38.80 -38.41
N GLN A 838 -8.61 -38.70 -38.41
CA GLN A 838 -7.79 -38.56 -37.21
C GLN A 838 -6.85 -37.36 -37.33
N ASN A 839 -6.57 -36.70 -36.21
CA ASN A 839 -5.60 -35.60 -36.17
C ASN A 839 -4.15 -36.11 -36.02
N ILE A 840 -3.17 -35.21 -36.00
CA ILE A 840 -1.74 -35.58 -35.91
C ILE A 840 -1.36 -36.32 -34.62
N PHE A 841 -2.25 -36.34 -33.62
CA PHE A 841 -2.07 -37.03 -32.35
C PHE A 841 -2.85 -38.35 -32.27
N GLY A 842 -3.49 -38.78 -33.37
CA GLY A 842 -4.29 -40.01 -33.43
C GLY A 842 -5.68 -39.89 -32.78
N MET A 843 -6.12 -38.69 -32.40
CA MET A 843 -7.48 -38.47 -31.88
C MET A 843 -8.50 -38.48 -33.02
N GLN A 844 -9.69 -38.99 -32.76
CA GLN A 844 -10.79 -39.00 -33.74
C GLN A 844 -11.25 -37.56 -34.02
N LEU A 845 -11.46 -37.26 -35.30
CA LEU A 845 -12.01 -35.99 -35.75
C LEU A 845 -13.47 -36.16 -36.15
N ASN A 846 -14.29 -35.24 -35.67
CA ASN A 846 -15.67 -35.02 -36.11
C ASN A 846 -15.70 -33.70 -36.90
N ALA A 847 -16.83 -33.38 -37.53
CA ALA A 847 -17.05 -32.08 -38.15
C ALA A 847 -18.38 -31.48 -37.70
N ARG A 848 -18.35 -30.22 -37.27
CA ARG A 848 -19.56 -29.41 -37.10
C ARG A 848 -19.89 -28.76 -38.44
N THR A 849 -21.15 -28.78 -38.86
CA THR A 849 -21.56 -28.29 -40.18
C THR A 849 -22.50 -27.10 -40.08
N LEU A 850 -22.46 -26.22 -41.09
CA LEU A 850 -23.38 -25.10 -41.25
C LEU A 850 -24.00 -25.15 -42.66
N SER A 851 -25.32 -25.13 -42.73
CA SER A 851 -26.11 -25.00 -43.96
C SER A 851 -27.24 -23.98 -43.80
N ILE A 852 -27.88 -23.63 -44.92
CA ILE A 852 -29.03 -22.72 -45.01
C ILE A 852 -30.34 -23.48 -45.26
#